data_AF-A0A915YXD3-F1
#
_entry.id   AF-A0A915YXD3-F1
#
_cell.length_a   1.000
_cell.length_b   1.000
_cell.length_c   1.000
_cell.angle_alpha   90.00
_cell.angle_beta   90.00
_cell.angle_gamma   90.00
#
_symmetry.space_group_name_H-M   'P 1'
#
loop_
_entity.id
_entity.type
_entity.pdbx_description
1 polymer ?
#
loop_
_entity_poly.entity_id
_entity_poly.type
_entity_poly.pdbx_seq_one_letter_code
_entity_poly.pdbx_strand_id
1 'polypeptide(L)'
;MFKKTNKSTDSEAPFFLTLDGKRVSTSPTSSEDITFPLNSGDAHISENADPKAIGTRLKKQLEVISALVKDVHEKINKNPLDTKFIQDSLKEILRSVEQFMNLQKVAQNFELSDEIDEIGVGLWNSSIALKTISDSRGTDELIPLFRQVGFAMIRAGVSEDPEKKSTVKLLALASKVGKAWLDCGRSDQADDVLRSANEIEDSVLSLQDGTAKEQHSKAAALLVYYAYRAEAAWKLANVHVANLMFQHATDKNYLEYVTTKEIDILCQVCFTVGNQASREGKTNDAIKWLRKCHELLTDGTPVSNSERTKLLTNTLNILANCYLKNIVYDESNLDLAENAVNLCLEENPGNALATLLKLKIMKQKNFIPIQFEGVYFPFIRNSQVTKENLKILLNITHFISEINVMTALRGIDILIEEKLADMRNVSYIEKAIISKFHMLESGNSINLEINDIICSIEVTLGFEQRHGIVISHRTRIACQLILWQNGDRNYSNQDYERAKKWYLMAYKWLSSTKNRNAAILQRKIALCCLEDDALSDAIEAVHKAQLHEDNSSANFYILYHIAMEKRQNDQAIRYLSNMCNGNGFNGNMLAMAAHEAYKKGNKEILIETLQEILKKHKNGEDIANINISVLIRCLIRMTHNSLSSNAEKNSLKECICNYFEIASTLNDTTIKDVNETGIFQSKKAPLNDFEWFFKTAWNIALGFCHQSDNGSDLYAVRLIEISHKFLNEYPEETIEHITRKKLCIFFSLCGKIFFSRQEKSISKKKEILEQVLDKVEQYKKIKVSSKRKFENIENDGQSSQKDLMLVLLFEYEAKVKLGLWDKLQSVINTTEAFDFEIPSKIFERMVELLINESDCPSTIIISTLQILLNSIMKHKQADIEQFSRWFRMLIITAMLKNKQSAAQYYVQVLDILNQECTKGKYPPDEIQWLMVNAWNCGIDYYSANDFVQAKKWCETAINFCQYINNGMLYKEEMRKSYNEIIKNYDASIVEV
;
A
#
# COMPACT_ATOMS: atom_id res chain seq x y z
N MET A 1 10.67 -8.46 -2.96
CA MET A 1 10.10 -7.29 -3.69
C MET A 1 8.72 -6.91 -3.15
N PHE A 2 8.66 -6.00 -2.18
CA PHE A 2 7.47 -5.17 -1.92
C PHE A 2 7.97 -3.83 -1.38
N LYS A 3 8.19 -2.87 -2.29
CA LYS A 3 8.30 -1.44 -1.93
C LYS A 3 6.87 -0.89 -1.93
N LYS A 4 6.25 -0.77 -0.76
CA LYS A 4 5.19 0.23 -0.56
C LYS A 4 5.90 1.53 -0.20
N THR A 5 5.82 2.47 -1.12
CA THR A 5 6.18 3.87 -0.93
C THR A 5 5.29 4.49 0.14
N ASN A 6 5.86 4.88 1.27
CA ASN A 6 5.30 5.95 2.11
C ASN A 6 6.44 6.95 2.38
N LYS A 7 6.24 8.18 1.91
CA LYS A 7 7.09 9.32 2.19
C LYS A 7 6.74 9.89 3.56
N SER A 8 7.78 10.04 4.38
CA SER A 8 8.10 11.11 5.34
C SER A 8 7.00 11.73 6.20
N THR A 9 7.16 11.61 7.53
CA THR A 9 7.37 12.75 8.44
C THR A 9 7.95 12.25 9.78
N ASP A 10 9.13 12.76 10.11
CA ASP A 10 9.63 13.23 11.42
C ASP A 10 9.38 12.46 12.74
N SER A 11 10.50 12.01 13.30
CA SER A 11 11.01 12.16 14.68
C SER A 11 10.12 11.88 15.92
N GLU A 12 10.75 11.12 16.82
CA GLU A 12 10.68 11.17 18.29
C GLU A 12 9.62 10.35 19.07
N ALA A 13 10.18 9.32 19.74
CA ALA A 13 9.94 8.87 21.13
C ALA A 13 8.56 8.31 21.59
N PRO A 14 8.56 7.30 22.50
CA PRO A 14 7.39 6.49 22.80
C PRO A 14 6.49 7.11 23.87
N PHE A 15 5.20 7.24 23.53
CA PHE A 15 4.11 7.64 24.42
C PHE A 15 3.87 6.63 25.55
N PHE A 16 3.92 7.14 26.79
CA PHE A 16 3.25 6.58 27.95
C PHE A 16 1.74 6.88 27.85
N LEU A 17 0.93 5.89 28.22
CA LEU A 17 -0.51 6.02 28.44
C LEU A 17 -0.78 6.92 29.65
N THR A 18 -1.27 8.14 29.40
CA THR A 18 -1.95 8.97 30.40
C THR A 18 -3.42 9.10 30.02
N LEU A 19 -4.30 8.65 30.90
CA LEU A 19 -5.75 8.85 30.82
C LEU A 19 -6.07 10.31 31.19
N ASP A 20 -6.42 11.12 30.20
CA ASP A 20 -7.05 12.43 30.39
C ASP A 20 -8.55 12.28 30.67
N GLY A 21 -8.98 12.69 31.86
CA GLY A 21 -10.37 12.96 32.22
C GLY A 21 -10.59 14.46 32.32
N LYS A 22 -11.23 15.04 31.31
CA LYS A 22 -11.56 16.47 31.18
C LYS A 22 -12.34 17.02 32.38
N ARG A 23 -11.95 18.24 32.81
CA ARG A 23 -12.83 19.23 33.43
C ARG A 23 -13.86 19.72 32.41
N VAL A 24 -15.15 19.67 32.75
CA VAL A 24 -16.16 20.65 32.32
C VAL A 24 -17.16 20.89 33.47
N SER A 25 -17.40 22.18 33.69
CA SER A 25 -18.36 22.86 34.56
C SER A 25 -19.83 22.42 34.43
N THR A 26 -20.59 22.47 35.53
CA THR A 26 -21.97 23.00 35.58
C THR A 26 -22.32 23.45 37.01
N SER A 27 -22.96 24.62 37.09
CA SER A 27 -23.55 25.34 38.24
C SER A 27 -24.99 24.83 38.55
N PRO A 28 -25.86 25.60 39.26
CA PRO A 28 -26.01 25.81 40.71
C PRO A 28 -27.41 25.32 41.25
N THR A 29 -27.77 25.70 42.49
CA THR A 29 -29.07 25.56 43.20
C THR A 29 -29.33 24.18 43.87
N SER A 30 -29.87 24.03 45.09
CA SER A 30 -30.61 24.93 46.02
C SER A 30 -30.59 24.40 47.48
N SER A 31 -30.67 25.33 48.45
CA SER A 31 -31.45 25.31 49.73
C SER A 31 -31.14 24.21 50.78
N GLU A 32 -31.00 24.45 52.10
CA GLU A 32 -31.55 25.45 53.02
C GLU A 32 -30.61 25.70 54.23
N ASP A 33 -30.87 26.84 54.89
CA ASP A 33 -30.23 27.43 56.06
C ASP A 33 -30.03 26.49 57.27
N ILE A 34 -28.91 26.66 57.98
CA ILE A 34 -28.91 27.05 59.41
C ILE A 34 -27.71 27.97 59.66
N THR A 35 -28.01 29.23 59.92
CA THR A 35 -27.13 30.29 60.42
C THR A 35 -26.62 30.03 61.84
N PHE A 36 -25.33 30.26 62.10
CA PHE A 36 -24.86 30.88 63.35
C PHE A 36 -23.72 31.87 63.02
N PRO A 37 -23.71 33.09 63.61
CA PRO A 37 -22.93 34.21 63.11
C PRO A 37 -21.49 34.17 63.65
N LEU A 38 -20.51 34.09 62.76
CA LEU A 38 -19.13 34.47 63.08
C LEU A 38 -18.91 35.88 62.54
N ASN A 39 -19.06 36.86 63.44
CA ASN A 39 -18.67 38.24 63.20
C ASN A 39 -17.21 38.29 62.73
N SER A 40 -17.04 38.64 61.46
CA SER A 40 -15.86 39.31 60.96
C SER A 40 -15.70 40.63 61.70
N GLY A 41 -14.64 40.73 62.49
CA GLY A 41 -14.24 41.95 63.15
C GLY A 41 -12.73 42.00 63.20
N ASP A 42 -12.13 42.52 62.12
CA ASP A 42 -10.80 43.12 62.16
C ASP A 42 -10.82 44.21 63.24
N ALA A 43 -10.37 43.84 64.44
CA ALA A 43 -10.08 44.79 65.49
C ALA A 43 -8.57 45.04 65.47
N HIS A 44 -8.18 46.16 64.85
CA HIS A 44 -6.90 46.79 65.08
C HIS A 44 -6.60 46.79 66.59
N ILE A 45 -5.55 46.07 67.00
CA ILE A 45 -5.06 46.08 68.38
C ILE A 45 -4.29 47.38 68.55
N SER A 46 -4.89 48.33 69.26
CA SER A 46 -4.25 49.54 69.75
C SER A 46 -3.27 49.18 70.88
N GLU A 47 -2.05 49.72 70.86
CA GLU A 47 -1.01 49.60 71.90
C GLU A 47 -1.43 50.14 73.29
N ASN A 48 -2.68 50.61 73.47
CA ASN A 48 -3.21 51.21 74.70
C ASN A 48 -4.39 50.43 75.30
N ALA A 49 -4.38 49.10 75.27
CA ALA A 49 -5.41 48.27 75.92
C ALA A 49 -5.02 47.88 77.37
N ASP A 50 -5.98 47.97 78.30
CA ASP A 50 -5.82 47.68 79.73
C ASP A 50 -5.32 46.23 79.97
N PRO A 51 -4.19 46.01 80.71
CA PRO A 51 -3.62 44.68 80.95
C PRO A 51 -4.60 43.66 81.54
N LYS A 52 -5.58 44.11 82.37
CA LYS A 52 -6.62 43.23 82.93
C LYS A 52 -7.64 42.76 81.89
N ALA A 53 -7.96 43.62 80.91
CA ALA A 53 -8.88 43.27 79.83
C ALA A 53 -8.22 42.27 78.87
N ILE A 54 -6.92 42.40 78.62
CA ILE A 54 -6.17 41.44 77.80
C ILE A 54 -5.98 40.10 78.53
N GLY A 55 -5.69 40.10 79.84
CA GLY A 55 -5.63 38.88 80.66
C GLY A 55 -6.95 38.09 80.66
N THR A 56 -8.09 38.79 80.73
CA THR A 56 -9.42 38.15 80.62
C THR A 56 -9.66 37.56 79.23
N ARG A 57 -9.17 38.23 78.18
CA ARG A 57 -9.26 37.75 76.79
C ARG A 57 -8.37 36.53 76.55
N LEU A 58 -7.17 36.49 77.15
CA LEU A 58 -6.26 35.34 77.13
C LEU A 58 -6.90 34.12 77.80
N LYS A 59 -7.48 34.30 78.99
CA LYS A 59 -8.18 33.20 79.69
C LYS A 59 -9.36 32.65 78.88
N LYS A 60 -10.17 33.53 78.27
CA LYS A 60 -11.29 33.12 77.41
C LYS A 60 -10.81 32.36 76.16
N GLN A 61 -9.70 32.79 75.56
CA GLN A 61 -9.10 32.08 74.43
C GLN A 61 -8.56 30.71 74.84
N LEU A 62 -7.92 30.60 76.01
CA LEU A 62 -7.47 29.30 76.54
C LEU A 62 -8.63 28.35 76.83
N GLU A 63 -9.76 28.85 77.34
CA GLU A 63 -10.98 28.06 77.55
C GLU A 63 -11.53 27.51 76.22
N VAL A 64 -11.53 28.34 75.15
CA VAL A 64 -11.93 27.90 73.80
C VAL A 64 -10.98 26.82 73.28
N ILE A 65 -9.67 27.03 73.39
CA ILE A 65 -8.65 26.06 73.00
C ILE A 65 -8.85 24.73 73.76
N SER A 66 -9.04 24.79 75.09
CA SER A 66 -9.26 23.60 75.93
C SER A 66 -10.53 22.84 75.56
N ALA A 67 -11.62 23.55 75.25
CA ALA A 67 -12.88 22.94 74.81
C ALA A 67 -12.73 22.25 73.45
N LEU A 68 -12.08 22.90 72.48
CA LEU A 68 -11.83 22.32 71.17
C LEU A 68 -10.90 21.08 71.26
N VAL A 69 -9.87 21.14 72.10
CA VAL A 69 -8.98 20.00 72.33
C VAL A 69 -9.73 18.83 72.98
N LYS A 70 -10.66 19.08 73.92
CA LYS A 70 -11.50 18.02 74.49
C LYS A 70 -12.42 17.37 73.45
N ASP A 71 -13.05 18.16 72.58
CA ASP A 71 -13.87 17.64 71.47
C ASP A 71 -13.06 16.75 70.53
N VAL A 72 -11.85 17.17 70.18
CA VAL A 72 -10.91 16.38 69.37
C VAL A 72 -10.57 15.04 70.06
N HIS A 73 -10.23 15.05 71.37
CA HIS A 73 -9.92 13.82 72.11
C HIS A 73 -11.13 12.87 72.24
N GLU A 74 -12.32 13.40 72.50
CA GLU A 74 -13.54 12.58 72.56
C GLU A 74 -13.86 11.90 71.22
N LYS A 75 -13.69 12.62 70.12
CA LYS A 75 -13.97 12.12 68.77
C LYS A 75 -12.97 11.05 68.33
N ILE A 76 -11.69 11.23 68.63
CA ILE A 76 -10.66 10.20 68.40
C ILE A 76 -11.01 8.88 69.12
N ASN A 77 -11.49 8.97 70.37
CA ASN A 77 -11.83 7.79 71.17
C ASN A 77 -13.14 7.12 70.72
N LYS A 78 -14.09 7.88 70.16
CA LYS A 78 -15.42 7.38 69.74
C LYS A 78 -15.46 6.87 68.30
N ASN A 79 -14.77 7.51 67.35
CA ASN A 79 -14.83 7.11 65.94
C ASN A 79 -13.57 7.57 65.13
N PRO A 80 -12.49 6.77 65.08
CA PRO A 80 -11.21 7.16 64.48
C PRO A 80 -11.19 7.32 62.95
N LEU A 81 -12.33 7.13 62.27
CA LEU A 81 -12.45 7.18 60.80
C LEU A 81 -12.89 8.55 60.24
N ASP A 82 -13.37 9.48 61.08
CA ASP A 82 -13.76 10.83 60.63
C ASP A 82 -12.57 11.81 60.61
N THR A 83 -11.63 11.53 59.70
CA THR A 83 -10.35 12.21 59.65
C THR A 83 -10.45 13.67 59.22
N LYS A 84 -11.45 14.02 58.41
CA LYS A 84 -11.62 15.38 57.87
C LYS A 84 -12.10 16.37 58.91
N PHE A 85 -13.10 16.00 59.70
CA PHE A 85 -13.60 16.85 60.79
C PHE A 85 -12.50 17.12 61.84
N ILE A 86 -11.74 16.09 62.20
CA ILE A 86 -10.63 16.21 63.16
C ILE A 86 -9.54 17.14 62.60
N GLN A 87 -9.22 17.06 61.31
CA GLN A 87 -8.28 17.97 60.66
C GLN A 87 -8.74 19.43 60.70
N ASP A 88 -10.02 19.69 60.40
CA ASP A 88 -10.56 21.05 60.41
C ASP A 88 -10.57 21.64 61.83
N SER A 89 -10.93 20.82 62.82
CA SER A 89 -10.86 21.19 64.24
C SER A 89 -9.43 21.52 64.69
N LEU A 90 -8.44 20.71 64.30
CA LEU A 90 -7.03 20.97 64.60
C LEU A 90 -6.50 22.25 63.95
N LYS A 91 -6.94 22.56 62.72
CA LYS A 91 -6.58 23.83 62.05
C LYS A 91 -7.21 25.04 62.75
N GLU A 92 -8.44 24.91 63.25
CA GLU A 92 -9.10 25.94 64.04
C GLU A 92 -8.39 26.17 65.38
N ILE A 93 -7.99 25.08 66.05
CA ILE A 93 -7.16 25.15 67.26
C ILE A 93 -5.84 25.85 66.96
N LEU A 94 -5.16 25.52 65.86
CA LEU A 94 -3.89 26.15 65.48
C LEU A 94 -4.03 27.67 65.36
N ARG A 95 -5.07 28.15 64.66
CA ARG A 95 -5.37 29.59 64.52
C ARG A 95 -5.66 30.25 65.86
N SER A 96 -6.37 29.55 66.75
CA SER A 96 -6.70 30.04 68.08
C SER A 96 -5.43 30.16 68.95
N VAL A 97 -4.50 29.21 68.84
CA VAL A 97 -3.19 29.25 69.51
C VAL A 97 -2.32 30.39 68.97
N GLU A 98 -2.33 30.65 67.66
CA GLU A 98 -1.63 31.82 67.08
C GLU A 98 -2.19 33.15 67.60
N GLN A 99 -3.51 33.28 67.70
CA GLN A 99 -4.15 34.44 68.32
C GLN A 99 -3.78 34.58 69.80
N PHE A 100 -3.75 33.46 70.52
CA PHE A 100 -3.32 33.42 71.93
C PHE A 100 -1.88 33.91 72.06
N MET A 101 -0.94 33.38 71.28
CA MET A 101 0.48 33.80 71.28
C MET A 101 0.64 35.29 70.98
N ASN A 102 -0.10 35.82 70.01
CA ASN A 102 -0.04 37.26 69.68
C ASN A 102 -0.56 38.14 70.82
N LEU A 103 -1.68 37.75 71.45
CA LEU A 103 -2.21 38.45 72.62
C LEU A 103 -1.26 38.37 73.83
N GLN A 104 -0.60 37.23 74.01
CA GLN A 104 0.34 36.96 75.09
C GLN A 104 1.59 37.83 74.96
N LYS A 105 2.14 37.94 73.73
CA LYS A 105 3.27 38.82 73.41
C LYS A 105 2.94 40.29 73.61
N VAL A 106 1.77 40.75 73.15
CA VAL A 106 1.34 42.16 73.30
C VAL A 106 1.11 42.53 74.77
N ALA A 107 0.61 41.60 75.58
CA ALA A 107 0.29 41.84 76.99
C ALA A 107 1.44 41.60 77.97
N GLN A 108 2.54 40.97 77.53
CA GLN A 108 3.60 40.42 78.40
C GLN A 108 3.03 39.64 79.60
N ASN A 109 1.95 38.87 79.39
CA ASN A 109 1.28 38.11 80.43
C ASN A 109 1.44 36.60 80.18
N PHE A 110 2.21 35.93 81.04
CA PHE A 110 2.59 34.53 80.92
C PHE A 110 2.01 33.63 82.03
N GLU A 111 1.04 34.10 82.81
CA GLU A 111 0.44 33.32 83.93
C GLU A 111 -0.24 32.02 83.46
N LEU A 112 -0.68 31.98 82.20
CA LEU A 112 -1.37 30.85 81.59
C LEU A 112 -0.45 29.94 80.75
N SER A 113 0.87 30.19 80.78
CA SER A 113 1.86 29.46 79.99
C SER A 113 1.94 27.97 80.35
N ASP A 114 1.88 27.63 81.64
CA ASP A 114 1.94 26.24 82.08
C ASP A 114 0.68 25.47 81.66
N GLU A 115 -0.50 26.11 81.72
CA GLU A 115 -1.77 25.48 81.33
C GLU A 115 -1.82 25.18 79.82
N ILE A 116 -1.33 26.09 78.97
CA ILE A 116 -1.29 25.85 77.52
C ILE A 116 -0.20 24.83 77.13
N ASP A 117 0.93 24.78 77.84
CA ASP A 117 1.96 23.75 77.65
C ASP A 117 1.42 22.35 77.97
N GLU A 118 0.75 22.17 79.11
CA GLU A 118 0.16 20.89 79.51
C GLU A 118 -0.84 20.36 78.47
N ILE A 119 -1.70 21.25 77.95
CA ILE A 119 -2.65 20.92 76.87
C ILE A 119 -1.89 20.52 75.59
N GLY A 120 -0.83 21.25 75.25
CA GLY A 120 0.02 20.99 74.09
C GLY A 120 0.74 19.64 74.16
N VAL A 121 1.31 19.29 75.32
CA VAL A 121 1.95 18.00 75.58
C VAL A 121 0.93 16.87 75.50
N GLY A 122 -0.27 17.06 76.05
CA GLY A 122 -1.37 16.10 75.92
C GLY A 122 -1.71 15.81 74.46
N LEU A 123 -1.87 16.85 73.66
CA LEU A 123 -2.16 16.73 72.23
C LEU A 123 -1.01 16.08 71.44
N TRP A 124 0.24 16.39 71.79
CA TRP A 124 1.42 15.75 71.21
C TRP A 124 1.47 14.25 71.51
N ASN A 125 1.16 13.84 72.73
CA ASN A 125 1.14 12.43 73.13
C ASN A 125 0.01 11.65 72.43
N SER A 126 -1.11 12.29 72.15
CA SER A 126 -2.19 11.71 71.32
C SER A 126 -1.70 11.37 69.90
N SER A 127 -0.76 12.13 69.33
CA SER A 127 -0.13 11.77 68.04
C SER A 127 0.66 10.45 68.10
N ILE A 128 1.23 10.12 69.26
CA ILE A 128 2.01 8.89 69.47
C ILE A 128 1.05 7.71 69.60
N ALA A 129 -0.05 7.86 70.33
CA ALA A 129 -1.10 6.84 70.45
C ALA A 129 -1.76 6.52 69.09
N LEU A 130 -1.96 7.52 68.24
CA LEU A 130 -2.48 7.34 66.88
C LEU A 130 -1.54 6.51 66.00
N LYS A 131 -0.21 6.69 66.15
CA LYS A 131 0.80 5.94 65.39
C LYS A 131 0.77 4.42 65.67
N THR A 132 0.30 3.99 66.85
CA THR A 132 0.13 2.57 67.21
C THR A 132 -1.16 1.94 66.69
N ILE A 133 -2.13 2.74 66.21
CA ILE A 133 -3.46 2.26 65.81
C ILE A 133 -3.59 2.21 64.27
N SER A 134 -2.79 2.99 63.53
CA SER A 134 -2.91 3.14 62.08
C SER A 134 -1.99 2.22 61.26
N ASP A 135 -2.48 1.02 60.93
CA ASP A 135 -1.86 0.14 59.90
C ASP A 135 -2.52 0.31 58.51
N SER A 136 -3.37 1.32 58.31
CA SER A 136 -4.11 1.51 57.04
C SER A 136 -4.17 2.97 56.56
N ARG A 137 -4.11 3.12 55.24
CA ARG A 137 -3.80 4.32 54.42
C ARG A 137 -4.84 5.46 54.45
N GLY A 138 -5.32 5.87 55.62
CA GLY A 138 -6.34 6.92 55.76
C GLY A 138 -5.99 8.09 56.68
N THR A 139 -4.85 8.06 57.37
CA THR A 139 -4.50 8.97 58.49
C THR A 139 -3.23 9.79 58.25
N ASP A 140 -2.72 9.86 57.02
CA ASP A 140 -1.36 10.34 56.77
C ASP A 140 -1.12 11.78 57.25
N GLU A 141 -2.04 12.73 57.04
CA GLU A 141 -1.85 14.12 57.49
C GLU A 141 -2.27 14.40 58.94
N LEU A 142 -2.92 13.45 59.63
CA LEU A 142 -3.41 13.69 61.00
C LEU A 142 -2.26 13.75 62.01
N ILE A 143 -1.38 12.75 62.00
CA ILE A 143 -0.24 12.66 62.93
C ILE A 143 0.64 13.92 62.89
N PRO A 144 1.09 14.42 61.72
CA PRO A 144 1.90 15.63 61.68
C PRO A 144 1.11 16.87 62.13
N LEU A 145 -0.20 16.95 61.87
CA LEU A 145 -1.03 18.07 62.31
C LEU A 145 -1.22 18.09 63.83
N PHE A 146 -1.45 16.94 64.48
CA PHE A 146 -1.45 16.84 65.96
C PHE A 146 -0.13 17.33 66.56
N ARG A 147 0.99 16.93 65.95
CA ARG A 147 2.33 17.37 66.38
C ARG A 147 2.54 18.87 66.17
N GLN A 148 2.07 19.43 65.05
CA GLN A 148 2.19 20.86 64.77
C GLN A 148 1.38 21.71 65.75
N VAL A 149 0.13 21.31 66.03
CA VAL A 149 -0.72 22.02 67.00
C VAL A 149 -0.15 21.89 68.41
N GLY A 150 0.26 20.69 68.81
CA GLY A 150 0.92 20.46 70.09
C GLY A 150 2.20 21.28 70.23
N PHE A 151 3.03 21.35 69.19
CA PHE A 151 4.23 22.20 69.16
C PHE A 151 3.89 23.69 69.27
N ALA A 152 2.87 24.19 68.57
CA ALA A 152 2.46 25.59 68.67
C ALA A 152 2.01 25.95 70.10
N MET A 153 1.30 25.05 70.79
CA MET A 153 0.90 25.21 72.19
C MET A 153 2.09 25.19 73.14
N ILE A 154 3.00 24.22 72.99
CA ILE A 154 4.23 24.12 73.77
C ILE A 154 5.09 25.38 73.56
N ARG A 155 5.16 25.91 72.33
CA ARG A 155 5.84 27.17 72.02
C ARG A 155 5.18 28.36 72.71
N ALA A 156 3.86 28.39 72.80
CA ALA A 156 3.10 29.43 73.52
C ALA A 156 3.31 29.36 75.05
N GLY A 157 3.61 28.17 75.58
CA GLY A 157 3.89 27.96 77.00
C GLY A 157 5.29 28.38 77.46
N VAL A 158 6.13 28.92 76.58
CA VAL A 158 7.49 29.35 76.95
C VAL A 158 7.52 30.83 77.36
N SER A 159 8.10 31.11 78.53
CA SER A 159 8.28 32.46 79.09
C SER A 159 9.27 33.32 78.29
N GLU A 160 9.24 34.64 78.50
CA GLU A 160 10.08 35.64 77.80
C GLU A 160 11.60 35.37 77.95
N ASP A 161 12.03 34.79 79.09
CA ASP A 161 13.38 34.24 79.29
C ASP A 161 13.33 32.70 79.39
N PRO A 162 13.48 31.95 78.28
CA PRO A 162 13.50 30.50 78.33
C PRO A 162 14.79 29.97 78.95
N GLU A 163 14.68 28.97 79.83
CA GLU A 163 15.84 28.19 80.25
C GLU A 163 16.57 27.61 79.03
N LYS A 164 17.91 27.61 79.05
CA LYS A 164 18.75 27.08 77.95
C LYS A 164 18.28 25.71 77.43
N LYS A 165 17.83 24.84 78.34
CA LYS A 165 17.34 23.48 78.01
C LYS A 165 15.97 23.48 77.33
N SER A 166 15.13 24.47 77.60
CA SER A 166 13.80 24.61 76.99
C SER A 166 13.88 25.05 75.54
N THR A 167 14.77 26.00 75.22
CA THR A 167 14.99 26.45 73.83
C THR A 167 15.54 25.34 72.92
N VAL A 168 16.50 24.55 73.40
CA VAL A 168 17.05 23.40 72.66
C VAL A 168 15.98 22.32 72.43
N LYS A 169 15.13 22.06 73.44
CA LYS A 169 14.00 21.12 73.30
C LYS A 169 12.97 21.60 72.29
N LEU A 170 12.64 22.89 72.27
CA LEU A 170 11.72 23.48 71.30
C LEU A 170 12.21 23.29 69.86
N LEU A 171 13.50 23.54 69.60
CA LEU A 171 14.08 23.32 68.28
C LEU A 171 14.02 21.85 67.87
N ALA A 172 14.32 20.93 68.80
CA ALA A 172 14.19 19.50 68.56
C ALA A 172 12.73 19.05 68.29
N LEU A 173 11.75 19.68 68.94
CA LEU A 173 10.33 19.43 68.68
C LEU A 173 9.91 19.95 67.29
N ALA A 174 10.33 21.15 66.91
CA ALA A 174 10.10 21.70 65.58
C ALA A 174 10.61 20.75 64.49
N SER A 175 11.83 20.23 64.66
CA SER A 175 12.42 19.23 63.75
C SER A 175 11.61 17.93 63.66
N LYS A 176 11.02 17.46 64.77
CA LYS A 176 10.15 16.28 64.77
C LYS A 176 8.81 16.53 64.06
N VAL A 177 8.28 17.75 64.12
CA VAL A 177 7.09 18.16 63.35
C VAL A 177 7.44 18.21 61.86
N GLY A 178 8.53 18.89 61.51
CA GLY A 178 9.01 18.99 60.13
C GLY A 178 9.24 17.62 59.50
N LYS A 179 9.85 16.68 60.23
CA LYS A 179 10.01 15.29 59.79
C LYS A 179 8.67 14.58 59.57
N ALA A 180 7.72 14.74 60.47
CA ALA A 180 6.40 14.12 60.30
C ALA A 180 5.70 14.61 59.03
N TRP A 181 5.81 15.90 58.70
CA TRP A 181 5.27 16.45 57.44
C TRP A 181 6.03 15.95 56.20
N LEU A 182 7.37 15.82 56.28
CA LEU A 182 8.20 15.26 55.20
C LEU A 182 7.86 13.79 54.90
N ASP A 183 7.61 12.98 55.93
CA ASP A 183 7.23 11.57 55.80
C ASP A 183 5.88 11.40 55.08
N CYS A 184 4.99 12.39 55.20
CA CYS A 184 3.68 12.43 54.52
C CYS A 184 3.72 13.09 53.14
N GLY A 185 4.90 13.52 52.68
CA GLY A 185 5.09 14.16 51.37
C GLY A 185 4.71 15.65 51.30
N ARG A 186 4.24 16.26 52.39
CA ARG A 186 3.86 17.69 52.47
C ARG A 186 5.05 18.56 52.85
N SER A 187 5.91 18.79 51.87
CA SER A 187 7.16 19.54 52.07
C SER A 187 6.92 21.04 52.29
N ASP A 188 5.78 21.56 51.84
CA ASP A 188 5.31 22.92 52.09
C ASP A 188 5.08 23.16 53.58
N GLN A 189 4.31 22.29 54.23
CA GLN A 189 4.02 22.38 55.66
C GLN A 189 5.26 22.14 56.52
N ALA A 190 6.14 21.23 56.08
CA ALA A 190 7.42 20.99 56.74
C ALA A 190 8.30 22.25 56.73
N ASP A 191 8.42 22.91 55.58
CA ASP A 191 9.20 24.13 55.45
C ASP A 191 8.59 25.30 56.23
N ASP A 192 7.25 25.45 56.23
CA ASP A 192 6.56 26.49 57.01
C ASP A 192 6.88 26.38 58.51
N VAL A 193 6.79 25.18 59.08
CA VAL A 193 7.11 24.95 60.50
C VAL A 193 8.59 25.19 60.79
N LEU A 194 9.49 24.63 59.97
CA LEU A 194 10.94 24.77 60.17
C LEU A 194 11.42 26.21 59.98
N ARG A 195 10.81 26.96 59.07
CA ARG A 195 11.07 28.40 58.86
C ARG A 195 10.53 29.24 60.02
N SER A 196 9.37 28.88 60.57
CA SER A 196 8.82 29.56 61.76
C SER A 196 9.70 29.39 63.01
N ALA A 197 10.63 28.42 63.00
CA ALA A 197 11.56 28.12 64.07
C ALA A 197 12.92 28.84 63.94
N ASN A 198 13.14 29.71 62.93
CA ASN A 198 14.39 30.47 62.78
C ASN A 198 14.71 31.32 64.03
N GLU A 199 13.70 31.95 64.65
CA GLU A 199 13.90 32.72 65.89
C GLU A 199 14.41 31.83 67.05
N ILE A 200 14.00 30.56 67.05
CA ILE A 200 14.42 29.55 68.04
C ILE A 200 15.84 29.11 67.74
N GLU A 201 16.19 28.92 66.46
CA GLU A 201 17.56 28.66 66.01
C GLU A 201 18.53 29.76 66.47
N ASP A 202 18.22 31.03 66.20
CA ASP A 202 19.06 32.17 66.61
C ASP A 202 19.28 32.19 68.13
N SER A 203 18.21 31.92 68.88
CA SER A 203 18.27 31.82 70.34
C SER A 203 19.17 30.67 70.79
N VAL A 204 19.09 29.50 70.15
CA VAL A 204 19.95 28.33 70.44
C VAL A 204 21.41 28.62 70.10
N LEU A 205 21.69 29.32 69.00
CA LEU A 205 23.04 29.72 68.60
C LEU A 205 23.69 30.66 69.62
N SER A 206 22.93 31.61 70.18
CA SER A 206 23.42 32.56 71.19
C SER A 206 23.71 31.94 72.57
N LEU A 207 23.29 30.69 72.82
CA LEU A 207 23.55 30.01 74.09
C LEU A 207 25.04 29.74 74.26
N GLN A 208 25.64 30.25 75.35
CA GLN A 208 27.01 29.90 75.72
C GLN A 208 27.12 28.41 76.02
N ASP A 209 28.16 27.79 75.46
CA ASP A 209 28.46 26.37 75.62
C ASP A 209 28.83 26.07 77.08
N GLY A 210 28.07 25.17 77.70
CA GLY A 210 28.24 24.76 79.08
C GLY A 210 28.91 23.40 79.20
N THR A 211 28.24 22.45 79.83
CA THR A 211 28.72 21.07 79.99
C THR A 211 28.75 20.32 78.64
N ALA A 212 29.56 19.25 78.54
CA ALA A 212 29.62 18.40 77.34
C ALA A 212 28.24 17.85 76.92
N LYS A 213 27.34 17.59 77.89
CA LYS A 213 25.95 17.14 77.62
C LYS A 213 25.11 18.24 76.98
N GLU A 214 25.32 19.49 77.38
CA GLU A 214 24.63 20.66 76.82
C GLU A 214 25.13 20.95 75.41
N GLN A 215 26.45 20.88 75.19
CA GLN A 215 27.08 20.96 73.86
C GLN A 215 26.53 19.90 72.91
N HIS A 216 26.46 18.64 73.35
CA HIS A 216 25.84 17.56 72.58
C HIS A 216 24.38 17.87 72.23
N SER A 217 23.57 18.26 73.21
CA SER A 217 22.14 18.53 72.98
C SER A 217 21.90 19.70 72.03
N LYS A 218 22.72 20.75 72.11
CA LYS A 218 22.71 21.92 71.22
C LYS A 218 23.09 21.52 69.80
N ALA A 219 24.23 20.83 69.64
CA ALA A 219 24.70 20.35 68.34
C ALA A 219 23.71 19.38 67.68
N ALA A 220 23.14 18.45 68.44
CA ALA A 220 22.16 17.48 67.95
C ALA A 220 20.87 18.17 67.46
N ALA A 221 20.34 19.14 68.22
CA ALA A 221 19.13 19.86 67.84
C ALA A 221 19.34 20.70 66.57
N LEU A 222 20.46 21.44 66.48
CA LEU A 222 20.82 22.24 65.31
C LEU A 222 21.06 21.38 64.08
N LEU A 223 21.82 20.29 64.18
CA LEU A 223 22.10 19.40 63.05
C LEU A 223 20.83 18.80 62.47
N VAL A 224 19.95 18.25 63.32
CA VAL A 224 18.69 17.64 62.85
C VAL A 224 17.76 18.69 62.24
N TYR A 225 17.73 19.90 62.81
CA TYR A 225 17.00 21.03 62.26
C TYR A 225 17.48 21.40 60.86
N TYR A 226 18.78 21.63 60.69
CA TYR A 226 19.36 21.97 59.39
C TYR A 226 19.16 20.84 58.38
N ALA A 227 19.29 19.57 58.78
CA ALA A 227 19.09 18.42 57.91
C ALA A 227 17.67 18.39 57.31
N TYR A 228 16.63 18.45 58.14
CA TYR A 228 15.24 18.41 57.63
C TYR A 228 14.85 19.69 56.90
N ARG A 229 15.38 20.86 57.30
CA ARG A 229 15.15 22.11 56.56
C ARG A 229 15.80 22.06 55.18
N ALA A 230 16.96 21.42 55.07
CA ALA A 230 17.60 21.22 53.78
C ALA A 230 16.79 20.26 52.88
N GLU A 231 16.23 19.17 53.44
CA GLU A 231 15.34 18.26 52.71
C GLU A 231 14.07 18.97 52.21
N ALA A 232 13.40 19.73 53.08
CA ALA A 232 12.19 20.46 52.75
C ALA A 232 12.44 21.52 51.67
N ALA A 233 13.49 22.33 51.83
CA ALA A 233 13.89 23.34 50.86
C ALA A 233 14.22 22.73 49.50
N TRP A 234 14.90 21.58 49.46
CA TRP A 234 15.18 20.87 48.21
C TRP A 234 13.90 20.42 47.51
N LYS A 235 12.96 19.80 48.25
CA LYS A 235 11.67 19.33 47.71
C LYS A 235 10.79 20.48 47.21
N LEU A 236 10.94 21.68 47.75
CA LEU A 236 10.29 22.91 47.27
C LEU A 236 11.08 23.64 46.15
N ALA A 237 12.10 22.98 45.59
CA ALA A 237 12.99 23.52 44.56
C ALA A 237 13.78 24.78 44.97
N ASN A 238 13.89 25.09 46.27
CA ASN A 238 14.73 26.15 46.79
C ASN A 238 16.16 25.65 47.03
N VAL A 239 16.90 25.46 45.94
CA VAL A 239 18.25 24.88 45.93
C VAL A 239 19.25 25.70 46.75
N HIS A 240 19.11 27.03 46.76
CA HIS A 240 20.02 27.90 47.52
C HIS A 240 19.90 27.66 49.02
N VAL A 241 18.67 27.69 49.56
CA VAL A 241 18.43 27.42 50.98
C VAL A 241 18.83 25.99 51.34
N ALA A 242 18.51 25.00 50.49
CA ALA A 242 18.91 23.62 50.73
C ALA A 242 20.44 23.48 50.85
N ASN A 243 21.20 24.16 50.00
CA ASN A 243 22.66 24.14 50.03
C ASN A 243 23.26 24.85 51.25
N LEU A 244 22.65 25.95 51.71
CA LEU A 244 23.08 26.68 52.90
C LEU A 244 22.81 25.85 54.16
N MET A 245 21.61 25.28 54.29
CA MET A 245 21.27 24.39 55.40
C MET A 245 22.13 23.13 55.41
N PHE A 246 22.46 22.58 54.24
CA PHE A 246 23.41 21.47 54.13
C PHE A 246 24.80 21.82 54.66
N GLN A 247 25.32 23.01 54.34
CA GLN A 247 26.61 23.48 54.85
C GLN A 247 26.58 23.58 56.38
N HIS A 248 25.50 24.12 56.96
CA HIS A 248 25.35 24.18 58.41
C HIS A 248 25.21 22.79 59.05
N ALA A 249 24.43 21.88 58.46
CA ALA A 249 24.26 20.52 58.95
C ALA A 249 25.55 19.69 58.92
N THR A 250 26.48 20.04 58.03
CA THR A 250 27.74 19.32 57.81
C THR A 250 28.96 20.00 58.41
N ASP A 251 28.75 21.05 59.20
CA ASP A 251 29.82 21.74 59.92
C ASP A 251 30.50 20.79 60.92
N LYS A 252 31.83 20.74 60.88
CA LYS A 252 32.66 19.92 61.75
C LYS A 252 32.43 20.23 63.22
N ASN A 253 32.14 21.50 63.52
CA ASN A 253 31.87 21.97 64.88
C ASN A 253 30.62 21.31 65.49
N TYR A 254 29.70 20.77 64.70
CA TYR A 254 28.56 20.00 65.22
C TYR A 254 28.82 18.49 65.18
N LEU A 255 29.49 18.01 64.13
CA LEU A 255 29.74 16.57 63.93
C LEU A 255 30.58 15.94 65.05
N GLU A 256 31.48 16.69 65.68
CA GLU A 256 32.33 16.20 66.79
C GLU A 256 31.55 15.95 68.09
N TYR A 257 30.39 16.59 68.27
CA TYR A 257 29.63 16.53 69.52
C TYR A 257 28.34 15.70 69.41
N VAL A 258 27.99 15.13 68.25
CA VAL A 258 26.75 14.36 68.04
C VAL A 258 26.96 12.84 68.09
N THR A 259 25.89 12.08 68.27
CA THR A 259 25.98 10.61 68.26
C THR A 259 25.75 10.05 66.86
N THR A 260 25.99 8.74 66.70
CA THR A 260 25.68 7.98 65.48
C THR A 260 24.23 8.14 65.03
N LYS A 261 23.28 8.37 65.95
CA LYS A 261 21.86 8.55 65.61
C LYS A 261 21.61 9.81 64.79
N GLU A 262 22.20 10.94 65.18
CA GLU A 262 22.06 12.20 64.44
C GLU A 262 22.81 12.13 63.10
N ILE A 263 23.97 11.46 63.07
CA ILE A 263 24.72 11.21 61.84
C ILE A 263 23.88 10.36 60.87
N ASP A 264 23.20 9.32 61.34
CA ASP A 264 22.34 8.48 60.51
C ASP A 264 21.16 9.27 59.93
N ILE A 265 20.59 10.21 60.68
CA ILE A 265 19.56 11.13 60.18
C ILE A 265 20.12 11.99 59.03
N LEU A 266 21.30 12.57 59.22
CA LEU A 266 21.96 13.38 58.20
C LEU A 266 22.32 12.55 56.96
N CYS A 267 22.82 11.33 57.13
CA CYS A 267 23.07 10.37 56.05
C CYS A 267 21.79 10.11 55.24
N GLN A 268 20.68 9.83 55.92
CA GLN A 268 19.42 9.53 55.27
C GLN A 268 18.88 10.74 54.48
N VAL A 269 19.00 11.94 55.03
CA VAL A 269 18.66 13.19 54.32
C VAL A 269 19.56 13.36 53.09
N CYS A 270 20.87 13.21 53.24
CA CYS A 270 21.82 13.36 52.15
C CYS A 270 21.56 12.36 51.02
N PHE A 271 21.25 11.10 51.35
CA PHE A 271 20.83 10.10 50.39
C PHE A 271 19.51 10.45 49.71
N THR A 272 18.51 10.89 50.47
CA THR A 272 17.18 11.22 49.94
C THR A 272 17.25 12.36 48.93
N VAL A 273 17.91 13.45 49.32
CA VAL A 273 18.13 14.61 48.45
C VAL A 273 19.01 14.25 47.26
N GLY A 274 20.11 13.53 47.47
CA GLY A 274 21.02 13.12 46.39
C GLY A 274 20.39 12.17 45.37
N ASN A 275 19.58 11.20 45.82
CA ASN A 275 18.81 10.31 44.96
C ASN A 275 17.75 11.08 44.16
N GLN A 276 17.05 12.03 44.79
CA GLN A 276 16.11 12.91 44.09
C GLN A 276 16.82 13.77 43.03
N ALA A 277 17.93 14.41 43.39
CA ALA A 277 18.76 15.19 42.46
C ALA A 277 19.22 14.36 41.26
N SER A 278 19.60 13.09 41.47
CA SER A 278 20.00 12.17 40.40
C SER A 278 18.86 11.86 39.43
N ARG A 279 17.62 11.69 39.96
CA ARG A 279 16.40 11.47 39.15
C ARG A 279 15.99 12.71 38.36
N GLU A 280 16.18 13.89 38.94
CA GLU A 280 15.96 15.19 38.29
C GLU A 280 17.04 15.55 37.26
N GLY A 281 18.11 14.75 37.13
CA GLY A 281 19.21 15.01 36.19
C GLY A 281 20.23 16.04 36.66
N LYS A 282 20.11 16.56 37.90
CA LYS A 282 21.07 17.49 38.52
C LYS A 282 22.28 16.72 39.06
N THR A 283 23.13 16.24 38.16
CA THR A 283 24.23 15.30 38.47
C THR A 283 25.25 15.86 39.46
N ASN A 284 25.65 17.13 39.32
CA ASN A 284 26.63 17.77 40.22
C ASN A 284 26.13 17.90 41.65
N ASP A 285 24.88 18.31 41.83
CA ASP A 285 24.25 18.36 43.15
C ASP A 285 24.11 16.94 43.73
N ALA A 286 23.66 15.98 42.92
CA ALA A 286 23.58 14.57 43.35
C ALA A 286 24.93 14.05 43.86
N ILE A 287 26.02 14.32 43.15
CA ILE A 287 27.38 13.95 43.56
C ILE A 287 27.74 14.61 44.90
N LYS A 288 27.47 15.92 45.06
CA LYS A 288 27.76 16.66 46.30
C LYS A 288 27.09 16.01 47.52
N TRP A 289 25.79 15.74 47.42
CA TRP A 289 25.00 15.16 48.51
C TRP A 289 25.37 13.70 48.79
N LEU A 290 25.53 12.89 47.75
CA LEU A 290 25.85 11.47 47.88
C LEU A 290 27.29 11.23 48.35
N ARG A 291 28.26 12.07 47.94
CA ARG A 291 29.63 12.00 48.45
C ARG A 291 29.66 12.25 49.95
N LYS A 292 28.90 13.24 50.43
CA LYS A 292 28.81 13.50 51.87
C LYS A 292 28.12 12.37 52.63
N CYS A 293 27.07 11.78 52.05
CA CYS A 293 26.46 10.57 52.58
C CYS A 293 27.50 9.43 52.73
N HIS A 294 28.33 9.21 51.71
CA HIS A 294 29.40 8.21 51.75
C HIS A 294 30.43 8.51 52.84
N GLU A 295 30.95 9.75 52.93
CA GLU A 295 31.89 10.17 53.98
C GLU A 295 31.34 9.91 55.40
N LEU A 296 30.09 10.31 55.66
CA LEU A 296 29.45 10.12 56.96
C LEU A 296 29.20 8.64 57.30
N LEU A 297 29.01 7.80 56.26
CA LEU A 297 28.86 6.36 56.43
C LEU A 297 30.18 5.68 56.77
N THR A 298 31.31 6.14 56.19
CA THR A 298 32.66 5.59 56.41
C THR A 298 33.32 6.06 57.70
N ASP A 299 33.04 7.29 58.15
CA ASP A 299 33.66 7.87 59.36
C ASP A 299 33.02 7.34 60.67
N GLY A 300 31.90 6.62 60.58
CA GLY A 300 31.22 6.01 61.72
C GLY A 300 31.81 4.65 62.14
N THR A 301 31.64 4.27 63.40
CA THR A 301 32.05 2.95 63.90
C THR A 301 31.40 1.82 63.07
N PRO A 302 32.15 0.76 62.71
CA PRO A 302 31.63 -0.35 61.91
C PRO A 302 30.68 -1.20 62.76
N VAL A 303 29.42 -0.77 62.87
CA VAL A 303 28.36 -1.64 63.37
C VAL A 303 27.81 -2.37 62.16
N SER A 304 27.95 -3.69 62.17
CA SER A 304 27.45 -4.60 61.13
C SER A 304 25.91 -4.58 61.09
N ASN A 305 25.36 -3.51 60.50
CA ASN A 305 23.93 -3.27 60.42
C ASN A 305 23.49 -3.36 58.95
N SER A 306 22.61 -4.33 58.64
CA SER A 306 22.14 -4.63 57.28
C SER A 306 21.55 -3.40 56.56
N GLU A 307 20.92 -2.48 57.31
CA GLU A 307 20.34 -1.25 56.75
C GLU A 307 21.40 -0.25 56.31
N ARG A 308 22.49 -0.12 57.08
CA ARG A 308 23.61 0.79 56.77
C ARG A 308 24.35 0.31 55.52
N THR A 309 24.58 -0.99 55.37
CA THR A 309 25.18 -1.59 54.16
C THR A 309 24.28 -1.39 52.92
N LYS A 310 22.95 -1.54 53.07
CA LYS A 310 22.00 -1.25 51.97
C LYS A 310 22.05 0.23 51.56
N LEU A 311 22.10 1.16 52.53
CA LEU A 311 22.21 2.59 52.25
C LEU A 311 23.54 2.93 51.57
N LEU A 312 24.65 2.35 52.04
CA LEU A 312 25.98 2.51 51.45
C LEU A 312 26.03 2.01 50.01
N THR A 313 25.61 0.77 49.75
CA THR A 313 25.60 0.20 48.39
C THR A 313 24.68 0.96 47.44
N ASN A 314 23.52 1.44 47.90
CA ASN A 314 22.65 2.31 47.09
C ASN A 314 23.31 3.66 46.79
N THR A 315 23.95 4.28 47.79
CA THR A 315 24.68 5.54 47.64
C THR A 315 25.79 5.40 46.60
N LEU A 316 26.63 4.37 46.71
CA LEU A 316 27.72 4.08 45.79
C LEU A 316 27.23 3.82 44.36
N ASN A 317 26.13 3.08 44.18
CA ASN A 317 25.55 2.84 42.85
C ASN A 317 25.07 4.12 42.17
N ILE A 318 24.35 4.98 42.90
CA ILE A 318 23.87 6.26 42.34
C ILE A 318 25.05 7.18 42.06
N LEU A 319 26.03 7.22 42.97
CA LEU A 319 27.24 8.03 42.83
C LEU A 319 28.05 7.62 41.59
N ALA A 320 28.32 6.33 41.41
CA ALA A 320 28.99 5.79 40.22
C ALA A 320 28.23 6.12 38.93
N ASN A 321 26.90 6.00 38.93
CA ASN A 321 26.09 6.36 37.76
C ASN A 321 26.13 7.88 37.47
N CYS A 322 26.19 8.73 38.49
CA CYS A 322 26.34 10.18 38.31
C CYS A 322 27.72 10.54 37.77
N TYR A 323 28.79 9.91 38.28
CA TYR A 323 30.15 10.07 37.73
C TYR A 323 30.22 9.64 36.27
N LEU A 324 29.62 8.49 35.90
CA LEU A 324 29.54 8.04 34.51
C LEU A 324 28.83 9.04 33.59
N LYS A 325 27.76 9.72 34.06
CA LYS A 325 27.08 10.76 33.28
C LYS A 325 27.93 12.03 33.09
N ASN A 326 28.83 12.31 34.04
CA ASN A 326 29.67 13.49 34.05
C ASN A 326 31.05 13.31 33.39
N ILE A 327 31.36 12.14 32.82
CA ILE A 327 32.63 11.89 32.12
C ILE A 327 32.92 12.93 31.04
N VAL A 328 31.89 13.43 30.36
CA VAL A 328 32.02 14.45 29.30
C VAL A 328 32.70 15.74 29.81
N TYR A 329 32.54 16.07 31.09
CA TYR A 329 33.08 17.30 31.69
C TYR A 329 34.42 17.09 32.40
N ASP A 330 34.66 15.90 32.93
CA ASP A 330 35.91 15.56 33.63
C ASP A 330 36.15 14.05 33.56
N GLU A 331 37.24 13.68 32.89
CA GLU A 331 37.65 12.31 32.60
C GLU A 331 38.07 11.55 33.88
N SER A 332 38.52 12.26 34.92
CA SER A 332 38.86 11.65 36.22
C SER A 332 37.64 11.04 36.93
N ASN A 333 36.43 11.44 36.55
CA ASN A 333 35.19 10.82 37.03
C ASN A 333 35.08 9.35 36.64
N LEU A 334 35.77 8.89 35.59
CA LEU A 334 35.75 7.49 35.20
C LEU A 334 36.42 6.61 36.26
N ASP A 335 37.55 7.05 36.81
CA ASP A 335 38.27 6.34 37.88
C ASP A 335 37.50 6.44 39.21
N LEU A 336 36.87 7.59 39.49
CA LEU A 336 35.98 7.74 40.66
C LEU A 336 34.75 6.82 40.58
N ALA A 337 34.16 6.66 39.38
CA ALA A 337 33.08 5.72 39.14
C ALA A 337 33.53 4.27 39.35
N GLU A 338 34.73 3.92 38.85
CA GLU A 338 35.29 2.58 39.04
C GLU A 338 35.55 2.27 40.51
N ASN A 339 36.15 3.20 41.25
CA ASN A 339 36.37 3.06 42.69
C ASN A 339 35.05 2.87 43.44
N ALA A 340 34.03 3.69 43.16
CA ALA A 340 32.72 3.56 43.80
C ALA A 340 32.05 2.22 43.50
N VAL A 341 32.17 1.70 42.28
CA VAL A 341 31.63 0.39 41.90
C VAL A 341 32.41 -0.75 42.56
N ASN A 342 33.74 -0.68 42.60
CA ASN A 342 34.56 -1.71 43.23
C ASN A 342 34.28 -1.79 44.74
N LEU A 343 34.21 -0.65 45.44
CA LEU A 343 33.79 -0.60 46.85
C LEU A 343 32.39 -1.19 47.05
N CYS A 344 31.45 -0.91 46.14
CA CYS A 344 30.10 -1.49 46.23
C CYS A 344 30.10 -3.02 46.04
N LEU A 345 30.99 -3.55 45.20
CA LEU A 345 31.12 -4.99 44.95
C LEU A 345 31.92 -5.72 46.03
N GLU A 346 32.85 -5.04 46.69
CA GLU A 346 33.54 -5.56 47.89
C GLU A 346 32.53 -5.75 49.04
N GLU A 347 31.65 -4.78 49.25
CA GLU A 347 30.59 -4.83 50.27
C GLU A 347 29.45 -5.81 49.90
N ASN A 348 29.08 -5.88 48.62
CA ASN A 348 28.03 -6.79 48.14
C ASN A 348 28.36 -7.33 46.72
N PRO A 349 29.07 -8.47 46.63
CA PRO A 349 29.46 -9.07 45.35
C PRO A 349 28.29 -9.44 44.44
N GLY A 350 27.09 -9.66 45.02
CA GLY A 350 25.88 -10.03 44.28
C GLY A 350 25.11 -8.85 43.69
N ASN A 351 25.60 -7.60 43.84
CA ASN A 351 24.87 -6.41 43.41
C ASN A 351 24.82 -6.28 41.88
N ALA A 352 23.64 -6.51 41.30
CA ALA A 352 23.45 -6.49 39.86
C ALA A 352 23.64 -5.12 39.20
N LEU A 353 23.23 -4.04 39.89
CA LEU A 353 23.39 -2.68 39.38
C LEU A 353 24.88 -2.30 39.35
N ALA A 354 25.63 -2.63 40.40
CA ALA A 354 27.06 -2.38 40.46
C ALA A 354 27.80 -3.13 39.34
N THR A 355 27.45 -4.40 39.10
CA THR A 355 28.03 -5.17 37.98
C THR A 355 27.70 -4.56 36.62
N LEU A 356 26.46 -4.12 36.38
CA LEU A 356 26.10 -3.42 35.14
C LEU A 356 26.95 -2.15 34.95
N LEU A 357 27.14 -1.37 36.01
CA LEU A 357 27.97 -0.16 35.97
C LEU A 357 29.45 -0.51 35.72
N LYS A 358 29.97 -1.58 36.32
CA LYS A 358 31.32 -2.10 36.06
C LYS A 358 31.52 -2.43 34.58
N LEU A 359 30.59 -3.16 33.98
CA LEU A 359 30.65 -3.53 32.57
C LEU A 359 30.55 -2.29 31.67
N LYS A 360 29.77 -1.27 32.05
CA LYS A 360 29.73 0.02 31.33
C LYS A 360 31.07 0.76 31.41
N ILE A 361 31.71 0.79 32.57
CA ILE A 361 33.05 1.39 32.76
C ILE A 361 34.09 0.66 31.90
N MET A 362 34.08 -0.67 31.91
CA MET A 362 34.97 -1.50 31.08
C MET A 362 34.79 -1.21 29.57
N LYS A 363 33.55 -0.99 29.11
CA LYS A 363 33.26 -0.58 27.73
C LYS A 363 33.86 0.79 27.41
N GLN A 364 33.73 1.77 28.32
CA GLN A 364 34.34 3.10 28.14
C GLN A 364 35.87 3.05 28.14
N LYS A 365 36.48 2.16 28.93
CA LYS A 365 37.93 1.91 28.95
C LYS A 365 38.44 0.99 27.82
N ASN A 366 37.58 0.63 26.86
CA ASN A 366 37.93 -0.21 25.70
C ASN A 366 38.58 -1.56 26.05
N PHE A 367 38.08 -2.23 27.10
CA PHE A 367 38.53 -3.58 27.46
C PHE A 367 38.28 -4.58 26.33
N ILE A 368 39.07 -5.66 26.28
CA ILE A 368 38.88 -6.74 25.29
C ILE A 368 37.72 -7.66 25.69
N PRO A 369 36.95 -8.23 24.73
CA PRO A 369 35.77 -9.05 25.01
C PRO A 369 35.97 -10.16 26.06
N ILE A 370 37.14 -10.81 26.09
CA ILE A 370 37.44 -11.88 27.05
C ILE A 370 37.45 -11.41 28.51
N GLN A 371 37.79 -10.14 28.76
CA GLN A 371 37.77 -9.58 30.12
C GLN A 371 36.33 -9.39 30.63
N PHE A 372 35.38 -9.12 29.73
CA PHE A 372 33.96 -9.06 30.09
C PHE A 372 33.44 -10.42 30.56
N GLU A 373 33.92 -11.52 29.97
CA GLU A 373 33.54 -12.89 30.37
C GLU A 373 33.90 -13.19 31.82
N GLY A 374 35.08 -12.73 32.26
CA GLY A 374 35.57 -12.91 33.62
C GLY A 374 34.73 -12.22 34.70
N VAL A 375 33.96 -11.19 34.33
CA VAL A 375 33.01 -10.52 35.24
C VAL A 375 31.60 -11.07 35.04
N TYR A 376 31.19 -11.25 33.79
CA TYR A 376 29.81 -11.57 33.42
C TYR A 376 29.40 -13.00 33.81
N PHE A 377 30.19 -14.03 33.47
CA PHE A 377 29.79 -15.42 33.75
C PHE A 377 29.75 -15.74 35.25
N PRO A 378 30.75 -15.37 36.08
CA PRO A 378 30.68 -15.60 37.52
C PRO A 378 29.50 -14.87 38.16
N PHE A 379 29.21 -13.65 37.71
CA PHE A 379 28.08 -12.88 38.21
C PHE A 379 26.74 -13.59 37.90
N ILE A 380 26.49 -14.00 36.65
CA ILE A 380 25.25 -14.70 36.30
C ILE A 380 25.09 -15.99 37.12
N ARG A 381 26.15 -16.78 37.29
CA ARG A 381 26.13 -18.02 38.09
C ARG A 381 25.89 -17.81 39.58
N ASN A 382 26.36 -16.70 40.15
CA ASN A 382 26.26 -16.47 41.59
C ASN A 382 25.08 -15.56 41.97
N SER A 383 24.47 -14.87 41.00
CA SER A 383 23.34 -13.98 41.24
C SER A 383 22.09 -14.72 41.73
N GLN A 384 21.39 -14.13 42.69
CA GLN A 384 20.06 -14.60 43.09
C GLN A 384 19.01 -14.05 42.12
N VAL A 385 18.18 -14.94 41.58
CA VAL A 385 17.12 -14.56 40.65
C VAL A 385 15.85 -14.25 41.42
N THR A 386 15.47 -12.97 41.46
CA THR A 386 14.20 -12.48 42.01
C THR A 386 13.38 -11.79 40.92
N LYS A 387 12.09 -11.52 41.19
CA LYS A 387 11.21 -10.81 40.25
C LYS A 387 11.78 -9.45 39.82
N GLU A 388 12.39 -8.74 40.77
CA GLU A 388 12.95 -7.40 40.59
C GLU A 388 14.32 -7.46 39.90
N ASN A 389 15.13 -8.47 40.23
CA ASN A 389 16.48 -8.60 39.70
C ASN A 389 16.53 -9.21 38.28
N LEU A 390 15.56 -10.05 37.90
CA LEU A 390 15.54 -10.70 36.58
C LEU A 390 15.63 -9.67 35.44
N LYS A 391 14.92 -8.53 35.55
CA LYS A 391 14.99 -7.47 34.54
C LYS A 391 16.41 -6.90 34.41
N ILE A 392 17.12 -6.76 35.52
CA ILE A 392 18.50 -6.25 35.54
C ILE A 392 19.44 -7.30 34.92
N LEU A 393 19.30 -8.59 35.26
CA LEU A 393 20.08 -9.67 34.66
C LEU A 393 19.91 -9.71 33.14
N LEU A 394 18.67 -9.64 32.64
CA LEU A 394 18.40 -9.61 31.20
C LEU A 394 18.96 -8.35 30.53
N ASN A 395 18.90 -7.20 31.21
CA ASN A 395 19.52 -5.96 30.71
C ASN A 395 21.04 -6.06 30.65
N ILE A 396 21.69 -6.72 31.60
CA ILE A 396 23.14 -6.98 31.57
C ILE A 396 23.48 -7.84 30.36
N THR A 397 22.73 -8.92 30.14
CA THR A 397 22.91 -9.79 28.97
C THR A 397 22.73 -8.99 27.67
N HIS A 398 21.70 -8.16 27.56
CA HIS A 398 21.50 -7.31 26.40
C HIS A 398 22.66 -6.32 26.19
N PHE A 399 23.16 -5.68 27.26
CA PHE A 399 24.32 -4.80 27.17
C PHE A 399 25.57 -5.53 26.66
N ILE A 400 25.80 -6.76 27.12
CA ILE A 400 26.90 -7.60 26.62
C ILE A 400 26.69 -7.96 25.15
N SER A 401 25.44 -8.13 24.68
CA SER A 401 25.16 -8.42 23.26
C SER A 401 25.62 -7.31 22.31
N GLU A 402 25.63 -6.05 22.77
CA GLU A 402 26.18 -4.92 21.99
C GLU A 402 27.70 -4.98 21.84
N ILE A 403 28.39 -5.71 22.71
CA ILE A 403 29.85 -5.88 22.70
C ILE A 403 30.21 -7.17 21.98
N ASN A 404 29.65 -8.30 22.43
CA ASN A 404 29.83 -9.62 21.84
C ASN A 404 28.58 -10.48 22.04
N VAL A 405 27.89 -10.77 20.94
CA VAL A 405 26.65 -11.55 20.93
C VAL A 405 26.87 -12.98 21.46
N MET A 406 27.98 -13.64 21.13
CA MET A 406 28.26 -15.01 21.58
C MET A 406 28.46 -15.10 23.09
N THR A 407 29.22 -14.18 23.67
CA THR A 407 29.37 -14.08 25.13
C THR A 407 28.00 -13.87 25.79
N ALA A 408 27.17 -12.99 25.24
CA ALA A 408 25.82 -12.72 25.76
C ALA A 408 24.92 -13.97 25.71
N LEU A 409 24.90 -14.67 24.57
CA LEU A 409 24.15 -15.91 24.35
C LEU A 409 24.58 -17.01 25.33
N ARG A 410 25.89 -17.18 25.54
CA ARG A 410 26.41 -18.15 26.50
C ARG A 410 25.99 -17.82 27.94
N GLY A 411 25.99 -16.54 28.31
CA GLY A 411 25.57 -16.13 29.66
C GLY A 411 24.07 -16.30 29.89
N ILE A 412 23.22 -16.04 28.89
CA ILE A 412 21.78 -16.32 29.03
C ILE A 412 21.49 -17.81 29.03
N ASP A 413 22.28 -18.63 28.33
CA ASP A 413 22.20 -20.09 28.42
C ASP A 413 22.54 -20.58 29.83
N ILE A 414 23.59 -20.05 30.46
CA ILE A 414 23.89 -20.31 31.88
C ILE A 414 22.69 -19.91 32.77
N LEU A 415 22.10 -18.73 32.56
CA LEU A 415 20.94 -18.28 33.34
C LEU A 415 19.74 -19.22 33.15
N ILE A 416 19.44 -19.63 31.92
CA ILE A 416 18.30 -20.49 31.60
C ILE A 416 18.51 -21.91 32.15
N GLU A 417 19.65 -22.52 31.83
CA GLU A 417 19.94 -23.93 32.11
C GLU A 417 20.33 -24.18 33.57
N GLU A 418 21.14 -23.33 34.20
CA GLU A 418 21.66 -23.56 35.56
C GLU A 418 20.81 -22.90 36.66
N LYS A 419 19.92 -21.94 36.34
CA LYS A 419 19.14 -21.20 37.36
C LYS A 419 17.64 -21.26 37.15
N LEU A 420 17.17 -20.83 35.98
CA LEU A 420 15.74 -20.71 35.72
C LEU A 420 15.07 -22.08 35.61
N ALA A 421 15.78 -23.08 35.06
CA ALA A 421 15.32 -24.46 35.00
C ALA A 421 15.04 -25.05 36.40
N ASP A 422 15.95 -24.85 37.37
CA ASP A 422 15.80 -25.33 38.75
C ASP A 422 14.60 -24.70 39.47
N MET A 423 14.35 -23.41 39.25
CA MET A 423 13.20 -22.72 39.84
C MET A 423 11.85 -23.12 39.21
N ARG A 424 11.86 -23.74 38.02
CA ARG A 424 10.68 -24.17 37.27
C ARG A 424 9.62 -23.09 37.03
N ASN A 425 9.99 -21.81 37.09
CA ASN A 425 9.09 -20.70 36.82
C ASN A 425 9.03 -20.40 35.32
N VAL A 426 7.99 -20.92 34.66
CA VAL A 426 7.78 -20.80 33.21
C VAL A 426 7.81 -19.35 32.75
N SER A 427 7.20 -18.41 33.47
CA SER A 427 7.18 -17.00 33.07
C SER A 427 8.58 -16.38 33.00
N TYR A 428 9.49 -16.77 33.88
CA TYR A 428 10.87 -16.26 33.88
C TYR A 428 11.70 -16.89 32.78
N ILE A 429 11.55 -18.20 32.58
CA ILE A 429 12.17 -18.95 31.49
C ILE A 429 11.78 -18.35 30.14
N GLU A 430 10.49 -18.14 29.91
CA GLU A 430 9.98 -17.58 28.65
C GLU A 430 10.50 -16.17 28.38
N LYS A 431 10.57 -15.32 29.41
CA LYS A 431 11.15 -13.96 29.28
C LYS A 431 12.63 -14.01 28.93
N ALA A 432 13.39 -14.93 29.53
CA ALA A 432 14.80 -15.11 29.21
C ALA A 432 14.99 -15.65 27.79
N ILE A 433 14.18 -16.63 27.36
CA ILE A 433 14.21 -17.15 26.00
C ILE A 433 13.88 -16.06 24.98
N ILE A 434 12.81 -15.27 25.20
CA ILE A 434 12.49 -14.16 24.28
C ILE A 434 13.63 -13.13 24.24
N SER A 435 14.20 -12.80 25.40
CA SER A 435 15.36 -11.89 25.47
C SER A 435 16.56 -12.44 24.72
N LYS A 436 16.82 -13.76 24.78
CA LYS A 436 17.86 -14.44 24.01
C LYS A 436 17.69 -14.20 22.51
N PHE A 437 16.47 -14.32 22.02
CA PHE A 437 16.18 -14.15 20.59
C PHE A 437 16.26 -12.69 20.15
N HIS A 438 15.81 -11.73 20.97
CA HIS A 438 15.94 -10.31 20.64
C HIS A 438 17.39 -9.84 20.54
N MET A 439 18.33 -10.46 21.26
CA MET A 439 19.78 -10.16 21.09
C MET A 439 20.30 -10.46 19.68
N LEU A 440 19.57 -11.27 18.90
CA LEU A 440 19.91 -11.54 17.50
C LEU A 440 19.59 -10.34 16.59
N GLU A 441 18.68 -9.44 17.00
CA GLU A 441 18.29 -8.27 16.22
C GLU A 441 19.27 -7.09 16.38
N SER A 442 19.91 -6.99 17.56
CA SER A 442 20.87 -5.94 17.95
C SER A 442 22.31 -6.22 17.51
N GLY A 443 22.60 -7.45 17.07
CA GLY A 443 23.93 -7.88 16.65
C GLY A 443 24.35 -7.30 15.29
N ASN A 444 24.94 -6.11 15.28
CA ASN A 444 25.80 -5.66 14.18
C ASN A 444 27.14 -6.42 14.25
N SER A 445 27.14 -7.68 13.85
CA SER A 445 28.35 -8.49 13.83
C SER A 445 28.57 -9.04 12.43
N ILE A 446 29.24 -8.23 11.63
CA ILE A 446 29.71 -8.54 10.27
C ILE A 446 30.65 -9.77 10.26
N ASN A 447 31.19 -10.19 11.42
CA ASN A 447 32.22 -11.22 11.57
C ASN A 447 31.89 -12.43 12.47
N LEU A 448 30.64 -12.63 12.93
CA LEU A 448 30.30 -13.83 13.71
C LEU A 448 29.83 -14.97 12.78
N GLU A 449 30.36 -16.17 13.00
CA GLU A 449 29.90 -17.37 12.29
C GLU A 449 28.45 -17.67 12.69
N ILE A 450 27.52 -17.49 11.76
CA ILE A 450 26.09 -17.78 11.94
C ILE A 450 25.83 -19.19 12.51
N ASN A 451 26.74 -20.13 12.27
CA ASN A 451 26.65 -21.50 12.75
C ASN A 451 26.70 -21.56 14.29
N ASP A 452 27.57 -20.79 14.94
CA ASP A 452 27.70 -20.78 16.39
C ASP A 452 26.45 -20.22 17.07
N ILE A 453 25.87 -19.18 16.46
CA ILE A 453 24.60 -18.59 16.90
C ILE A 453 23.48 -19.61 16.76
N ILE A 454 23.40 -20.31 15.62
CA ILE A 454 22.41 -21.37 15.40
C ILE A 454 22.57 -22.49 16.42
N CYS A 455 23.80 -22.94 16.71
CA CYS A 455 24.06 -23.96 17.72
C CYS A 455 23.53 -23.52 19.10
N SER A 456 23.76 -22.26 19.51
CA SER A 456 23.18 -21.76 20.76
C SER A 456 21.64 -21.78 20.73
N ILE A 457 21.00 -21.42 19.62
CA ILE A 457 19.54 -21.44 19.52
C ILE A 457 19.01 -22.90 19.51
N GLU A 458 19.75 -23.84 18.92
CA GLU A 458 19.43 -25.28 18.94
C GLU A 458 19.47 -25.86 20.36
N VAL A 459 20.39 -25.37 21.21
CA VAL A 459 20.36 -25.70 22.65
C VAL A 459 18.99 -25.32 23.21
N THR A 460 18.47 -24.12 22.95
CA THR A 460 17.16 -23.68 23.45
C THR A 460 15.99 -24.51 22.89
N LEU A 461 16.07 -25.01 21.65
CA LEU A 461 15.07 -25.94 21.10
C LEU A 461 14.96 -27.23 21.91
N GLY A 462 16.11 -27.78 22.33
CA GLY A 462 16.15 -29.00 23.14
C GLY A 462 15.79 -28.80 24.61
N PHE A 463 15.52 -27.57 25.06
CA PHE A 463 15.25 -27.25 26.46
C PHE A 463 14.07 -28.04 27.03
N GLU A 464 12.97 -28.13 26.27
CA GLU A 464 11.76 -28.85 26.71
C GLU A 464 12.01 -30.34 26.91
N GLN A 465 12.82 -30.94 26.03
CA GLN A 465 13.18 -32.36 26.11
C GLN A 465 14.12 -32.65 27.28
N ARG A 466 15.06 -31.74 27.57
CA ARG A 466 16.02 -31.90 28.67
C ARG A 466 15.39 -31.70 30.05
N HIS A 467 14.51 -30.71 30.19
CA HIS A 467 13.98 -30.30 31.50
C HIS A 467 12.51 -30.68 31.73
N GLY A 468 11.79 -31.15 30.71
CA GLY A 468 10.37 -31.49 30.79
C GLY A 468 9.44 -30.28 31.02
N ILE A 469 9.92 -29.06 30.79
CA ILE A 469 9.16 -27.82 30.96
C ILE A 469 8.60 -27.38 29.62
N VAL A 470 7.28 -27.23 29.54
CA VAL A 470 6.59 -26.80 28.31
C VAL A 470 6.55 -25.28 28.23
N ILE A 471 7.20 -24.73 27.21
CA ILE A 471 7.13 -23.34 26.76
C ILE A 471 5.72 -23.10 26.17
N SER A 472 5.17 -21.89 26.30
CA SER A 472 3.86 -21.58 25.71
C SER A 472 3.93 -21.44 24.18
N HIS A 473 2.77 -21.58 23.54
CA HIS A 473 2.67 -21.38 22.09
C HIS A 473 3.00 -19.94 21.66
N ARG A 474 2.64 -18.94 22.48
CA ARG A 474 2.92 -17.52 22.21
C ARG A 474 4.41 -17.23 22.14
N THR A 475 5.19 -17.76 23.08
CA THR A 475 6.65 -17.63 23.12
C THR A 475 7.30 -18.27 21.89
N ARG A 476 6.85 -19.47 21.50
CA ARG A 476 7.37 -20.12 20.28
C ARG A 476 7.12 -19.30 19.01
N ILE A 477 5.91 -18.73 18.86
CA ILE A 477 5.60 -17.85 17.71
C ILE A 477 6.49 -16.59 17.74
N ALA A 478 6.68 -15.97 18.91
CA ALA A 478 7.54 -14.79 19.04
C ALA A 478 9.00 -15.11 18.61
N CYS A 479 9.57 -16.20 19.14
CA CYS A 479 10.90 -16.68 18.75
C CYS A 479 10.98 -16.98 17.24
N GLN A 480 9.97 -17.66 16.70
CA GLN A 480 9.89 -17.96 15.27
C GLN A 480 9.87 -16.69 14.41
N LEU A 481 9.09 -15.68 14.81
CA LEU A 481 8.97 -14.43 14.07
C LEU A 481 10.29 -13.66 14.05
N ILE A 482 11.03 -13.63 15.16
CA ILE A 482 12.36 -13.01 15.23
C ILE A 482 13.34 -13.72 14.28
N LEU A 483 13.36 -15.05 14.27
CA LEU A 483 14.21 -15.81 13.33
C LEU A 483 13.82 -15.56 11.86
N TRP A 484 12.51 -15.53 11.58
CA TRP A 484 12.00 -15.19 10.25
C TRP A 484 12.46 -13.79 9.85
N GLN A 485 12.28 -12.77 10.69
CA GLN A 485 12.66 -11.38 10.39
C GLN A 485 14.16 -11.24 10.11
N ASN A 486 15.01 -11.99 10.83
CA ASN A 486 16.43 -12.07 10.52
C ASN A 486 16.69 -12.69 9.13
N GLY A 487 15.95 -13.74 8.76
CA GLY A 487 15.97 -14.29 7.41
C GLY A 487 15.55 -13.27 6.33
N ASP A 488 14.47 -12.52 6.57
CA ASP A 488 13.98 -11.48 5.65
C ASP A 488 14.99 -10.34 5.46
N ARG A 489 15.69 -9.95 6.55
CA ARG A 489 16.76 -8.95 6.51
C ARG A 489 17.95 -9.43 5.68
N ASN A 490 18.41 -10.66 5.89
CA ASN A 490 19.53 -11.24 5.13
C ASN A 490 19.16 -11.45 3.65
N TYR A 491 17.93 -11.90 3.35
CA TYR A 491 17.44 -12.04 1.98
C TYR A 491 17.39 -10.68 1.26
N SER A 492 16.93 -9.63 1.96
CA SER A 492 16.92 -8.26 1.40
C SER A 492 18.33 -7.71 1.15
N ASN A 493 19.32 -8.18 1.91
CA ASN A 493 20.74 -7.86 1.75
C ASN A 493 21.46 -8.76 0.73
N GLN A 494 20.75 -9.64 0.02
CA GLN A 494 21.28 -10.61 -0.96
C GLN A 494 22.22 -11.69 -0.36
N ASP A 495 22.20 -11.90 0.96
CA ASP A 495 22.89 -13.01 1.61
C ASP A 495 21.93 -14.20 1.76
N TYR A 496 21.75 -14.95 0.67
CA TYR A 496 20.76 -16.01 0.56
C TYR A 496 21.11 -17.24 1.40
N GLU A 497 22.39 -17.59 1.51
CA GLU A 497 22.90 -18.67 2.36
C GLU A 497 22.59 -18.42 3.84
N ARG A 498 22.87 -17.21 4.36
CA ARG A 498 22.51 -16.87 5.74
C ARG A 498 20.99 -16.84 5.93
N ALA A 499 20.25 -16.28 4.98
CA ALA A 499 18.79 -16.25 5.03
C ALA A 499 18.19 -17.67 5.09
N LYS A 500 18.69 -18.59 4.27
CA LYS A 500 18.30 -20.00 4.25
C LYS A 500 18.48 -20.66 5.62
N LYS A 501 19.63 -20.45 6.26
CA LYS A 501 19.92 -20.98 7.60
C LYS A 501 18.93 -20.45 8.67
N TRP A 502 18.61 -19.15 8.63
CA TRP A 502 17.62 -18.56 9.52
C TRP A 502 16.21 -19.12 9.31
N TYR A 503 15.76 -19.25 8.07
CA TYR A 503 14.46 -19.82 7.76
C TYR A 503 14.36 -21.30 8.15
N LEU A 504 15.41 -22.09 7.93
CA LEU A 504 15.50 -23.48 8.38
C LEU A 504 15.37 -23.56 9.91
N MET A 505 16.04 -22.66 10.62
CA MET A 505 15.94 -22.59 12.08
C MET A 505 14.53 -22.21 12.53
N ALA A 506 13.92 -21.20 11.91
CA ALA A 506 12.53 -20.81 12.18
C ALA A 506 11.53 -21.95 11.88
N TYR A 507 11.82 -22.78 10.87
CA TYR A 507 11.00 -23.95 10.52
C TYR A 507 11.08 -25.04 11.58
N LYS A 508 12.27 -25.30 12.17
CA LYS A 508 12.45 -26.29 13.25
C LYS A 508 11.62 -25.97 14.52
N TRP A 509 11.29 -24.70 14.75
CA TRP A 509 10.46 -24.26 15.89
C TRP A 509 8.95 -24.55 15.71
N LEU A 510 8.52 -25.03 14.54
CA LEU A 510 7.13 -25.36 14.25
C LEU A 510 6.79 -26.80 14.64
N SER A 511 5.56 -27.02 15.10
CA SER A 511 5.01 -28.36 15.33
C SER A 511 4.79 -29.12 14.01
N SER A 512 4.79 -30.46 14.07
CA SER A 512 4.66 -31.39 12.95
C SER A 512 3.28 -31.44 12.26
N THR A 513 2.36 -30.54 12.60
CA THR A 513 1.02 -30.45 12.02
C THR A 513 0.98 -29.52 10.81
N LYS A 514 -0.07 -29.64 9.96
CA LYS A 514 -0.28 -28.73 8.82
C LYS A 514 -0.32 -27.28 9.32
N ASN A 515 0.69 -26.49 8.95
CA ASN A 515 0.86 -25.12 9.43
C ASN A 515 1.14 -24.17 8.26
N ARG A 516 0.32 -23.13 8.13
CA ARG A 516 0.50 -22.10 7.09
C ARG A 516 1.87 -21.42 7.15
N ASN A 517 2.39 -21.17 8.34
CA ASN A 517 3.72 -20.57 8.51
C ASN A 517 4.83 -21.53 8.06
N ALA A 518 4.63 -22.85 8.20
CA ALA A 518 5.56 -23.86 7.69
C ALA A 518 5.66 -23.79 6.16
N ALA A 519 4.51 -23.69 5.48
CA ALA A 519 4.47 -23.53 4.02
C ALA A 519 5.18 -22.25 3.56
N ILE A 520 4.97 -21.13 4.27
CA ILE A 520 5.61 -19.85 3.92
C ILE A 520 7.13 -19.90 4.11
N LEU A 521 7.61 -20.47 5.23
CA LEU A 521 9.04 -20.61 5.48
C LEU A 521 9.71 -21.54 4.45
N GLN A 522 9.07 -22.66 4.10
CA GLN A 522 9.58 -23.54 3.05
C GLN A 522 9.63 -22.87 1.68
N ARG A 523 8.63 -22.07 1.32
CA ARG A 523 8.68 -21.23 0.10
C ARG A 523 9.82 -20.22 0.15
N LYS A 524 10.10 -19.59 1.30
CA LYS A 524 11.24 -18.67 1.46
C LYS A 524 12.58 -19.38 1.32
N ILE A 525 12.71 -20.58 1.89
CA ILE A 525 13.88 -21.46 1.68
C ILE A 525 14.04 -21.78 0.19
N ALA A 526 12.95 -22.14 -0.50
CA ALA A 526 12.97 -22.42 -1.92
C ALA A 526 13.43 -21.20 -2.75
N LEU A 527 12.99 -19.99 -2.38
CA LEU A 527 13.44 -18.74 -3.01
C LEU A 527 14.94 -18.47 -2.78
N CYS A 528 15.47 -18.74 -1.58
CA CYS A 528 16.93 -18.65 -1.35
C CYS A 528 17.68 -19.63 -2.26
N CYS A 529 17.28 -20.91 -2.27
CA CYS A 529 17.91 -21.93 -3.11
C CYS A 529 17.81 -21.59 -4.61
N LEU A 530 16.74 -20.91 -5.03
CA LEU A 530 16.56 -20.48 -6.40
C LEU A 530 17.57 -19.38 -6.79
N GLU A 531 17.81 -18.42 -5.91
CA GLU A 531 18.79 -17.35 -6.15
C GLU A 531 20.24 -17.87 -6.12
N ASP A 532 20.51 -18.92 -5.34
CA ASP A 532 21.80 -19.63 -5.29
C ASP A 532 21.97 -20.67 -6.44
N ASP A 533 21.05 -20.72 -7.41
CA ASP A 533 21.01 -21.70 -8.54
C ASP A 533 20.99 -23.19 -8.10
N ALA A 534 20.63 -23.47 -6.84
CA ALA A 534 20.46 -24.80 -6.27
C ALA A 534 19.04 -25.34 -6.57
N LEU A 535 18.76 -25.60 -7.85
CA LEU A 535 17.41 -25.93 -8.33
C LEU A 535 16.82 -27.23 -7.74
N SER A 536 17.64 -28.22 -7.41
CA SER A 536 17.18 -29.46 -6.76
C SER A 536 16.62 -29.20 -5.36
N ASP A 537 17.36 -28.42 -4.57
CA ASP A 537 17.01 -28.08 -3.20
C ASP A 537 15.77 -27.18 -3.16
N ALA A 538 15.64 -26.29 -4.15
CA ALA A 538 14.45 -25.46 -4.32
C ALA A 538 13.19 -26.30 -4.57
N ILE A 539 13.28 -27.34 -5.41
CA ILE A 539 12.17 -28.28 -5.65
C ILE A 539 11.83 -29.05 -4.37
N GLU A 540 12.82 -29.55 -3.64
CA GLU A 540 12.59 -30.27 -2.39
C GLU A 540 11.89 -29.38 -1.34
N ALA A 541 12.32 -28.13 -1.22
CA ALA A 541 11.69 -27.15 -0.33
C ALA A 541 10.23 -26.87 -0.73
N VAL A 542 9.92 -26.79 -2.04
CA VAL A 542 8.53 -26.67 -2.50
C VAL A 542 7.72 -27.93 -2.19
N HIS A 543 8.27 -29.14 -2.39
CA HIS A 543 7.60 -30.39 -2.00
C HIS A 543 7.26 -30.40 -0.50
N LYS A 544 8.20 -29.96 0.35
CA LYS A 544 7.95 -29.79 1.79
C LYS A 544 6.87 -28.74 2.07
N ALA A 545 6.81 -27.65 1.29
CA ALA A 545 5.72 -26.66 1.40
C ALA A 545 4.36 -27.25 0.99
N GLN A 546 4.32 -28.12 -0.02
CA GLN A 546 3.10 -28.78 -0.49
C GLN A 546 2.49 -29.69 0.58
N LEU A 547 3.30 -30.40 1.37
CA LEU A 547 2.80 -31.21 2.52
C LEU A 547 1.91 -30.40 3.48
N HIS A 548 2.12 -29.09 3.57
CA HIS A 548 1.31 -28.17 4.37
C HIS A 548 0.19 -27.51 3.54
N GLU A 549 0.48 -27.11 2.31
CA GLU A 549 -0.47 -26.47 1.38
C GLU A 549 -0.38 -27.07 -0.04
N ASP A 550 -1.18 -28.12 -0.29
CA ASP A 550 -1.06 -28.95 -1.50
C ASP A 550 -1.37 -28.15 -2.80
N ASN A 551 -2.42 -27.34 -2.81
CA ASN A 551 -2.89 -26.56 -3.98
C ASN A 551 -2.65 -25.05 -3.83
N SER A 552 -1.43 -24.61 -3.49
CA SER A 552 -1.13 -23.18 -3.30
C SER A 552 -0.57 -22.52 -4.56
N SER A 553 -1.16 -21.40 -5.01
CA SER A 553 -0.65 -20.62 -6.15
C SER A 553 0.80 -20.17 -5.95
N ALA A 554 1.19 -19.86 -4.72
CA ALA A 554 2.56 -19.46 -4.40
C ALA A 554 3.59 -20.60 -4.61
N ASN A 555 3.20 -21.86 -4.41
CA ASN A 555 4.06 -23.01 -4.69
C ASN A 555 4.26 -23.16 -6.21
N PHE A 556 3.17 -23.06 -6.98
CA PHE A 556 3.23 -23.14 -8.45
C PHE A 556 3.99 -21.98 -9.08
N TYR A 557 3.95 -20.77 -8.50
CA TYR A 557 4.76 -19.64 -8.95
C TYR A 557 6.27 -19.92 -8.84
N ILE A 558 6.72 -20.53 -7.73
CA ILE A 558 8.13 -20.91 -7.55
C ILE A 558 8.50 -22.03 -8.53
N LEU A 559 7.65 -23.05 -8.70
CA LEU A 559 7.88 -24.12 -9.67
C LEU A 559 7.93 -23.61 -11.12
N TYR A 560 7.08 -22.63 -11.46
CA TYR A 560 7.14 -21.91 -12.72
C TYR A 560 8.52 -21.27 -12.91
N HIS A 561 9.02 -20.55 -11.90
CA HIS A 561 10.34 -19.92 -11.98
C HIS A 561 11.48 -20.94 -12.13
N ILE A 562 11.41 -22.07 -11.43
CA ILE A 562 12.39 -23.17 -11.56
C ILE A 562 12.35 -23.77 -12.97
N ALA A 563 11.15 -24.02 -13.52
CA ALA A 563 10.99 -24.53 -14.89
C ALA A 563 11.54 -23.54 -15.93
N MET A 564 11.40 -22.24 -15.68
CA MET A 564 12.02 -21.18 -16.50
C MET A 564 13.55 -21.26 -16.48
N GLU A 565 14.18 -21.46 -15.32
CA GLU A 565 15.64 -21.63 -15.22
C GLU A 565 16.11 -22.90 -15.94
N LYS A 566 15.36 -24.00 -15.82
CA LYS A 566 15.64 -25.27 -16.52
C LYS A 566 15.36 -25.23 -18.02
N ARG A 567 14.82 -24.12 -18.56
CA ARG A 567 14.39 -23.99 -19.97
C ARG A 567 13.35 -25.03 -20.40
N GLN A 568 12.46 -25.42 -19.47
CA GLN A 568 11.40 -26.40 -19.70
C GLN A 568 10.06 -25.66 -19.94
N ASN A 569 9.85 -25.19 -21.18
CA ASN A 569 8.74 -24.29 -21.50
C ASN A 569 7.36 -24.92 -21.24
N ASP A 570 7.13 -26.17 -21.68
CA ASP A 570 5.87 -26.87 -21.45
C ASP A 570 5.52 -27.00 -19.96
N GLN A 571 6.53 -27.25 -19.14
CA GLN A 571 6.35 -27.43 -17.71
C GLN A 571 6.08 -26.10 -17.01
N ALA A 572 6.74 -25.02 -17.45
CA ALA A 572 6.44 -23.66 -16.99
C ALA A 572 4.99 -23.26 -17.33
N ILE A 573 4.52 -23.51 -18.56
CA ILE A 573 3.13 -23.22 -18.97
C ILE A 573 2.12 -24.02 -18.12
N ARG A 574 2.41 -25.29 -17.83
CA ARG A 574 1.58 -26.10 -16.92
C ARG A 574 1.54 -25.52 -15.50
N TYR A 575 2.68 -25.10 -14.95
CA TYR A 575 2.71 -24.47 -13.63
C TYR A 575 2.03 -23.10 -13.60
N LEU A 576 2.10 -22.33 -14.68
CA LEU A 576 1.36 -21.08 -14.84
C LEU A 576 -0.16 -21.31 -14.76
N SER A 577 -0.67 -22.32 -15.47
CA SER A 577 -2.08 -22.71 -15.41
C SER A 577 -2.49 -23.19 -14.02
N ASN A 578 -1.66 -24.04 -13.38
CA ASN A 578 -1.91 -24.50 -12.01
C ASN A 578 -1.88 -23.34 -11.00
N MET A 579 -1.00 -22.35 -11.18
CA MET A 579 -0.96 -21.14 -10.34
C MET A 579 -2.27 -20.37 -10.43
N CYS A 580 -2.84 -20.23 -11.62
CA CYS A 580 -4.11 -19.53 -11.87
C CYS A 580 -5.32 -20.21 -11.21
N ASN A 581 -5.26 -21.54 -11.05
CA ASN A 581 -6.30 -22.36 -10.44
C ASN A 581 -6.01 -22.71 -8.97
N GLY A 582 -4.88 -22.25 -8.43
CA GLY A 582 -4.44 -22.52 -7.08
C GLY A 582 -5.14 -21.65 -6.03
N ASN A 583 -5.07 -22.09 -4.78
CA ASN A 583 -5.54 -21.34 -3.62
C ASN A 583 -4.61 -20.15 -3.36
N GLY A 584 -5.22 -18.98 -3.11
CA GLY A 584 -4.48 -17.74 -2.84
C GLY A 584 -3.94 -17.05 -4.10
N PHE A 585 -4.47 -17.40 -5.28
CA PHE A 585 -4.19 -16.68 -6.52
C PHE A 585 -4.52 -15.19 -6.38
N ASN A 586 -3.66 -14.35 -6.94
CA ASN A 586 -3.84 -12.91 -7.03
C ASN A 586 -3.44 -12.47 -8.45
N GLY A 587 -4.20 -11.59 -9.09
CA GLY A 587 -3.90 -11.08 -10.43
C GLY A 587 -2.49 -10.48 -10.57
N ASN A 588 -1.90 -9.95 -9.50
CA ASN A 588 -0.51 -9.49 -9.48
C ASN A 588 0.50 -10.61 -9.75
N MET A 589 0.18 -11.87 -9.44
CA MET A 589 1.06 -13.01 -9.73
C MET A 589 1.26 -13.22 -11.23
N LEU A 590 0.22 -13.01 -12.05
CA LEU A 590 0.36 -13.06 -13.51
C LEU A 590 1.24 -11.92 -14.04
N ALA A 591 1.10 -10.71 -13.49
CA ALA A 591 1.97 -9.60 -13.84
C ALA A 591 3.45 -9.89 -13.50
N MET A 592 3.71 -10.50 -12.34
CA MET A 592 5.06 -10.93 -11.96
C MET A 592 5.60 -12.03 -12.87
N ALA A 593 4.78 -13.05 -13.19
CA ALA A 593 5.14 -14.13 -14.10
C ALA A 593 5.49 -13.60 -15.51
N ALA A 594 4.73 -12.63 -16.01
CA ALA A 594 4.98 -11.97 -17.29
C ALA A 594 6.28 -11.15 -17.25
N HIS A 595 6.51 -10.39 -16.17
CA HIS A 595 7.75 -9.64 -16.01
C HIS A 595 8.98 -10.55 -16.00
N GLU A 596 8.90 -11.70 -15.34
CA GLU A 596 9.99 -12.66 -15.28
C GLU A 596 10.27 -13.29 -16.66
N ALA A 597 9.24 -13.71 -17.38
CA ALA A 597 9.38 -14.23 -18.74
C ALA A 597 10.02 -13.19 -19.69
N TYR A 598 9.63 -11.92 -19.54
CA TYR A 598 10.22 -10.80 -20.28
C TYR A 598 11.70 -10.60 -19.94
N LYS A 599 12.05 -10.56 -18.64
CA LYS A 599 13.43 -10.38 -18.16
C LYS A 599 14.36 -11.48 -18.69
N LYS A 600 13.87 -12.73 -18.75
CA LYS A 600 14.60 -13.88 -19.28
C LYS A 600 14.61 -13.97 -20.81
N GLY A 601 13.90 -13.09 -21.51
CA GLY A 601 13.79 -13.08 -22.96
C GLY A 601 13.02 -14.28 -23.54
N ASN A 602 12.26 -15.03 -22.72
CA ASN A 602 11.50 -16.19 -23.19
C ASN A 602 10.14 -15.72 -23.76
N LYS A 603 10.12 -15.52 -25.09
CA LYS A 603 8.96 -14.97 -25.81
C LYS A 603 7.74 -15.89 -25.78
N GLU A 604 7.94 -17.20 -25.83
CA GLU A 604 6.85 -18.19 -25.87
C GLU A 604 6.01 -18.10 -24.59
N ILE A 605 6.66 -18.22 -23.44
CA ILE A 605 5.99 -18.19 -22.13
C ILE A 605 5.42 -16.80 -21.83
N LEU A 606 6.08 -15.74 -22.30
CA LEU A 606 5.55 -14.39 -22.18
C LEU A 606 4.23 -14.24 -22.95
N ILE A 607 4.12 -14.78 -24.17
CA ILE A 607 2.87 -14.76 -24.95
C ILE A 607 1.77 -15.52 -24.20
N GLU A 608 2.04 -16.74 -23.74
CA GLU A 608 1.08 -17.55 -22.97
C GLU A 608 0.61 -16.83 -21.69
N THR A 609 1.53 -16.19 -20.97
CA THR A 609 1.20 -15.44 -19.75
C THR A 609 0.31 -14.23 -20.06
N LEU A 610 0.61 -13.47 -21.11
CA LEU A 610 -0.21 -12.33 -21.52
C LEU A 610 -1.58 -12.78 -22.07
N GLN A 611 -1.67 -13.93 -22.73
CA GLN A 611 -2.94 -14.52 -23.18
C GLN A 611 -3.81 -14.93 -21.99
N GLU A 612 -3.24 -15.55 -20.96
CA GLU A 612 -3.99 -15.94 -19.76
C GLU A 612 -4.52 -14.71 -19.00
N ILE A 613 -3.72 -13.63 -18.94
CA ILE A 613 -4.19 -12.32 -18.43
C ILE A 613 -5.39 -11.82 -19.24
N LEU A 614 -5.30 -11.84 -20.58
CA LEU A 614 -6.38 -11.37 -21.45
C LEU A 614 -7.65 -12.23 -21.31
N LYS A 615 -7.50 -13.55 -21.17
CA LYS A 615 -8.59 -14.49 -20.97
C LYS A 615 -9.33 -14.24 -19.66
N LYS A 616 -8.61 -14.09 -18.54
CA LYS A 616 -9.20 -13.75 -17.25
C LYS A 616 -9.91 -12.38 -17.28
N HIS A 617 -9.36 -11.42 -18.03
CA HIS A 617 -9.98 -10.11 -18.17
C HIS A 617 -11.33 -10.21 -18.89
N LYS A 618 -11.40 -11.02 -19.95
CA LYS A 618 -12.67 -11.29 -20.66
C LYS A 618 -13.72 -11.96 -19.77
N ASN A 619 -13.30 -12.80 -18.83
CA ASN A 619 -14.19 -13.47 -17.89
C ASN A 619 -14.66 -12.55 -16.75
N GLY A 620 -14.18 -11.30 -16.69
CA GLY A 620 -14.51 -10.36 -15.61
C GLY A 620 -13.81 -10.68 -14.28
N GLU A 621 -12.72 -11.47 -14.30
CA GLU A 621 -11.95 -11.79 -13.12
C GLU A 621 -11.07 -10.61 -12.69
N ASP A 622 -10.85 -10.45 -11.37
CA ASP A 622 -10.00 -9.38 -10.84
C ASP A 622 -8.53 -9.64 -11.18
N ILE A 623 -7.96 -8.74 -11.99
CA ILE A 623 -6.56 -8.77 -12.41
C ILE A 623 -5.87 -7.52 -11.89
N ALA A 624 -4.55 -7.58 -11.74
CA ALA A 624 -3.71 -6.40 -11.53
C ALA A 624 -4.11 -5.26 -12.48
N ASN A 625 -3.91 -4.00 -12.05
CA ASN A 625 -4.24 -2.80 -12.81
C ASN A 625 -3.33 -2.67 -14.07
N ILE A 626 -3.62 -3.47 -15.09
CA ILE A 626 -2.89 -3.60 -16.35
C ILE A 626 -3.68 -2.89 -17.43
N ASN A 627 -3.01 -2.05 -18.20
CA ASN A 627 -3.61 -1.46 -19.39
C ASN A 627 -3.76 -2.54 -20.49
N ILE A 628 -4.98 -3.04 -20.67
CA ILE A 628 -5.30 -4.09 -21.63
C ILE A 628 -5.01 -3.68 -23.08
N SER A 629 -5.19 -2.41 -23.44
CA SER A 629 -4.83 -1.88 -24.77
C SER A 629 -3.34 -2.09 -25.04
N VAL A 630 -2.48 -1.70 -24.08
CA VAL A 630 -1.02 -1.90 -24.19
C VAL A 630 -0.65 -3.38 -24.25
N LEU A 631 -1.30 -4.23 -23.44
CA LEU A 631 -1.09 -5.67 -23.47
C LEU A 631 -1.41 -6.26 -24.85
N ILE A 632 -2.54 -5.89 -25.44
CA ILE A 632 -2.94 -6.36 -26.77
C ILE A 632 -1.93 -5.90 -27.83
N ARG A 633 -1.40 -4.66 -27.76
CA ARG A 633 -0.32 -4.22 -28.66
C ARG A 633 0.93 -5.08 -28.56
N CYS A 634 1.31 -5.42 -27.34
CA CYS A 634 2.48 -6.27 -27.08
C CYS A 634 2.26 -7.65 -27.69
N LEU A 635 1.09 -8.27 -27.47
CA LEU A 635 0.72 -9.54 -28.10
C LEU A 635 0.77 -9.47 -29.62
N ILE A 636 0.14 -8.47 -30.25
CA ILE A 636 0.15 -8.29 -31.71
C ILE A 636 1.57 -8.18 -32.24
N ARG A 637 2.41 -7.31 -31.66
CA ARG A 637 3.80 -7.11 -32.10
C ARG A 637 4.63 -8.38 -31.94
N MET A 638 4.50 -9.08 -30.81
CA MET A 638 5.26 -10.29 -30.53
C MET A 638 4.85 -11.43 -31.47
N THR A 639 3.55 -11.69 -31.61
CA THR A 639 3.03 -12.73 -32.50
C THR A 639 3.34 -12.41 -33.96
N HIS A 640 3.25 -11.15 -34.39
CA HIS A 640 3.65 -10.72 -35.73
C HIS A 640 5.14 -10.94 -36.00
N ASN A 641 6.02 -10.63 -35.04
CA ASN A 641 7.45 -10.89 -35.19
C ASN A 641 7.79 -12.39 -35.26
N SER A 642 6.94 -13.25 -34.69
CA SER A 642 7.11 -14.71 -34.77
C SER A 642 6.66 -15.32 -36.11
N LEU A 643 5.99 -14.57 -37.00
CA LEU A 643 5.58 -15.07 -38.32
C LEU A 643 6.77 -15.37 -39.25
N SER A 644 7.89 -14.69 -39.09
CA SER A 644 9.06 -14.87 -39.96
C SER A 644 9.79 -16.20 -39.74
N SER A 645 9.61 -16.83 -38.58
CA SER A 645 10.42 -17.98 -38.13
C SER A 645 9.63 -19.29 -37.95
N ASN A 646 8.30 -19.25 -37.96
CA ASN A 646 7.46 -20.42 -37.63
C ASN A 646 6.83 -21.10 -38.85
N ALA A 647 6.71 -22.43 -38.78
CA ALA A 647 6.06 -23.25 -39.81
C ALA A 647 4.53 -23.07 -39.82
N GLU A 648 3.91 -22.84 -38.66
CA GLU A 648 2.45 -22.66 -38.51
C GLU A 648 2.00 -21.21 -38.69
N LYS A 649 2.24 -20.64 -39.88
CA LYS A 649 1.92 -19.22 -40.13
C LYS A 649 0.42 -18.90 -39.99
N ASN A 650 -0.47 -19.84 -40.30
CA ASN A 650 -1.92 -19.60 -40.28
C ASN A 650 -2.50 -19.52 -38.86
N SER A 651 -2.03 -20.32 -37.90
CA SER A 651 -2.47 -20.22 -36.50
C SER A 651 -2.07 -18.88 -35.88
N LEU A 652 -0.87 -18.39 -36.18
CA LEU A 652 -0.40 -17.08 -35.74
C LEU A 652 -1.20 -15.94 -36.38
N LYS A 653 -1.54 -16.05 -37.68
CA LYS A 653 -2.41 -15.08 -38.39
C LYS A 653 -3.80 -15.01 -37.74
N GLU A 654 -4.37 -16.15 -37.38
CA GLU A 654 -5.64 -16.24 -36.65
C GLU A 654 -5.55 -15.56 -35.28
N CYS A 655 -4.49 -15.83 -34.50
CA CYS A 655 -4.25 -15.17 -33.21
C CYS A 655 -4.18 -13.65 -33.34
N ILE A 656 -3.46 -13.13 -34.36
CA ILE A 656 -3.36 -11.69 -34.61
C ILE A 656 -4.74 -11.09 -34.90
N CYS A 657 -5.54 -11.72 -35.76
CA CYS A 657 -6.89 -11.25 -36.06
C CYS A 657 -7.75 -11.23 -34.78
N ASN A 658 -7.70 -12.30 -33.99
CA ASN A 658 -8.44 -12.40 -32.74
C ASN A 658 -8.02 -11.30 -31.74
N TYR A 659 -6.75 -10.95 -31.62
CA TYR A 659 -6.31 -9.84 -30.77
C TYR A 659 -6.90 -8.49 -31.20
N PHE A 660 -6.94 -8.21 -32.50
CA PHE A 660 -7.58 -7.01 -33.04
C PHE A 660 -9.09 -7.00 -32.82
N GLU A 661 -9.76 -8.14 -33.00
CA GLU A 661 -11.20 -8.28 -32.72
C GLU A 661 -11.52 -8.04 -31.25
N ILE A 662 -10.68 -8.54 -30.33
CA ILE A 662 -10.83 -8.31 -28.88
C ILE A 662 -10.65 -6.83 -28.56
N ALA A 663 -9.68 -6.14 -29.17
CA ALA A 663 -9.50 -4.71 -28.98
C ALA A 663 -10.74 -3.92 -29.46
N SER A 664 -11.37 -4.35 -30.56
CA SER A 664 -12.60 -3.74 -31.06
C SER A 664 -13.78 -3.98 -30.11
N THR A 665 -13.98 -5.20 -29.59
CA THR A 665 -15.12 -5.49 -28.70
C THR A 665 -15.01 -4.82 -27.32
N LEU A 666 -13.80 -4.70 -26.77
CA LEU A 666 -13.56 -3.95 -25.54
C LEU A 666 -13.92 -2.46 -25.67
N ASN A 667 -13.83 -1.93 -26.89
CA ASN A 667 -14.24 -0.58 -27.16
C ASN A 667 -15.78 -0.44 -27.25
N ASP A 668 -16.45 -1.39 -27.89
CA ASP A 668 -17.92 -1.43 -27.95
C ASP A 668 -18.58 -1.49 -26.55
N THR A 669 -17.96 -2.17 -25.57
CA THR A 669 -18.49 -2.27 -24.20
C THR A 669 -18.25 -1.01 -23.38
N THR A 670 -17.09 -0.36 -23.52
CA THR A 670 -16.80 0.92 -22.84
C THR A 670 -17.67 2.08 -23.32
N ILE A 671 -18.23 1.99 -24.54
CA ILE A 671 -19.22 2.94 -25.07
C ILE A 671 -20.64 2.63 -24.56
N LYS A 672 -20.94 1.37 -24.18
CA LYS A 672 -22.27 0.91 -23.76
C LYS A 672 -22.52 0.94 -22.25
N ASP A 673 -21.49 1.07 -21.40
CA ASP A 673 -21.64 1.33 -19.95
C ASP A 673 -22.09 2.79 -19.71
N VAL A 674 -23.29 3.12 -20.19
CA VAL A 674 -24.03 4.34 -19.87
C VAL A 674 -24.94 4.02 -18.69
N ASN A 675 -24.42 4.11 -17.47
CA ASN A 675 -25.22 4.01 -16.24
C ASN A 675 -25.79 5.38 -15.85
N GLU A 676 -27.12 5.51 -15.97
CA GLU A 676 -28.14 6.19 -15.14
C GLU A 676 -27.90 7.55 -14.43
N THR A 677 -26.74 8.18 -14.53
CA THR A 677 -26.52 9.54 -14.03
C THR A 677 -25.98 10.38 -15.17
N GLY A 678 -26.79 11.34 -15.65
CA GLY A 678 -26.57 12.12 -16.87
C GLY A 678 -25.35 13.05 -16.86
N ILE A 679 -24.16 12.54 -16.56
CA ILE A 679 -22.88 13.23 -16.59
C ILE A 679 -21.99 12.48 -17.59
N PHE A 680 -21.85 13.06 -18.78
CA PHE A 680 -20.87 12.63 -19.78
C PHE A 680 -19.45 12.85 -19.24
N GLN A 681 -18.85 11.81 -18.64
CA GLN A 681 -17.41 11.64 -18.66
C GLN A 681 -17.09 10.43 -19.50
N SER A 682 -17.03 10.63 -20.82
CA SER A 682 -16.45 9.62 -21.69
C SER A 682 -14.98 9.44 -21.29
N LYS A 683 -14.64 8.36 -20.60
CA LYS A 683 -13.29 7.78 -20.73
C LYS A 683 -13.21 7.19 -22.13
N LYS A 684 -13.18 8.05 -23.15
CA LYS A 684 -12.80 7.64 -24.51
C LYS A 684 -11.45 6.97 -24.36
N ALA A 685 -11.30 5.75 -24.90
CA ALA A 685 -9.98 5.21 -25.12
C ALA A 685 -9.12 6.30 -25.80
N PRO A 686 -7.82 6.41 -25.46
CA PRO A 686 -6.98 7.46 -26.02
C PRO A 686 -7.14 7.43 -27.55
N LEU A 687 -7.41 8.57 -28.21
CA LEU A 687 -7.55 8.62 -29.67
C LEU A 687 -6.32 8.05 -30.39
N ASN A 688 -5.15 8.22 -29.76
CA ASN A 688 -3.88 7.63 -30.16
C ASN A 688 -3.95 6.10 -30.24
N ASP A 689 -4.82 5.47 -29.45
CA ASP A 689 -4.96 4.03 -29.43
C ASP A 689 -5.69 3.50 -30.66
N PHE A 690 -6.79 4.12 -31.06
CA PHE A 690 -7.48 3.80 -32.31
C PHE A 690 -6.58 4.03 -33.51
N GLU A 691 -5.83 5.13 -33.50
CA GLU A 691 -4.90 5.45 -34.58
C GLU A 691 -3.83 4.37 -34.74
N TRP A 692 -3.28 3.89 -33.62
CA TRP A 692 -2.34 2.78 -33.65
C TRP A 692 -2.98 1.50 -34.16
N PHE A 693 -4.17 1.13 -33.68
CA PHE A 693 -4.83 -0.13 -34.07
C PHE A 693 -5.20 -0.14 -35.56
N PHE A 694 -5.81 0.93 -36.10
CA PHE A 694 -6.17 0.94 -37.52
C PHE A 694 -4.93 0.94 -38.42
N LYS A 695 -3.90 1.76 -38.11
CA LYS A 695 -2.67 1.81 -38.93
C LYS A 695 -1.96 0.47 -38.92
N THR A 696 -1.89 -0.17 -37.75
CA THR A 696 -1.19 -1.45 -37.59
C THR A 696 -1.96 -2.58 -38.27
N ALA A 697 -3.28 -2.67 -38.09
CA ALA A 697 -4.11 -3.65 -38.77
C ALA A 697 -4.03 -3.52 -40.30
N TRP A 698 -4.09 -2.29 -40.83
CA TRP A 698 -3.92 -2.01 -42.25
C TRP A 698 -2.55 -2.46 -42.77
N ASN A 699 -1.47 -2.10 -42.07
CA ASN A 699 -0.11 -2.46 -42.50
C ASN A 699 0.14 -3.97 -42.45
N ILE A 700 -0.37 -4.66 -41.42
CA ILE A 700 -0.28 -6.13 -41.34
C ILE A 700 -1.12 -6.78 -42.45
N ALA A 701 -2.32 -6.26 -42.73
CA ALA A 701 -3.16 -6.74 -43.83
C ALA A 701 -2.44 -6.64 -45.18
N LEU A 702 -1.82 -5.50 -45.47
CA LEU A 702 -1.00 -5.32 -46.66
C LEU A 702 0.15 -6.34 -46.70
N GLY A 703 0.83 -6.56 -45.57
CA GLY A 703 1.87 -7.59 -45.46
C GLY A 703 1.35 -8.99 -45.80
N PHE A 704 0.12 -9.34 -45.39
CA PHE A 704 -0.50 -10.62 -45.72
C PHE A 704 -0.87 -10.74 -47.19
N CYS A 705 -1.29 -9.66 -47.86
CA CYS A 705 -1.56 -9.66 -49.31
C CYS A 705 -0.32 -9.92 -50.17
N HIS A 706 0.88 -9.57 -49.68
CA HIS A 706 2.13 -9.82 -50.40
C HIS A 706 2.67 -11.25 -50.19
N GLN A 707 2.06 -12.04 -49.30
CA GLN A 707 2.47 -13.42 -49.04
C GLN A 707 1.73 -14.38 -49.97
N SER A 708 2.48 -15.28 -50.62
CA SER A 708 1.94 -16.31 -51.53
C SER A 708 1.26 -17.49 -50.82
N ASP A 709 1.04 -17.41 -49.50
CA ASP A 709 0.49 -18.53 -48.72
C ASP A 709 -1.05 -18.61 -48.88
N ASN A 710 -1.56 -19.80 -49.22
CA ASN A 710 -3.00 -20.06 -49.33
C ASN A 710 -3.76 -19.62 -48.05
N GLY A 711 -4.75 -18.72 -48.23
CA GLY A 711 -5.61 -18.22 -47.16
C GLY A 711 -5.17 -16.90 -46.53
N SER A 712 -4.00 -16.34 -46.89
CA SER A 712 -3.53 -15.03 -46.37
C SER A 712 -4.49 -13.89 -46.69
N ASP A 713 -5.13 -13.95 -47.85
CA ASP A 713 -6.10 -12.95 -48.30
C ASP A 713 -7.30 -12.85 -47.33
N LEU A 714 -7.75 -13.96 -46.74
CA LEU A 714 -8.89 -13.98 -45.83
C LEU A 714 -8.57 -13.18 -44.55
N TYR A 715 -7.38 -13.42 -44.00
CA TYR A 715 -6.90 -12.67 -42.83
C TYR A 715 -6.67 -11.20 -43.16
N ALA A 716 -6.16 -10.88 -44.36
CA ALA A 716 -6.01 -9.50 -44.80
C ALA A 716 -7.36 -8.78 -44.84
N VAL A 717 -8.39 -9.39 -45.45
CA VAL A 717 -9.73 -8.80 -45.50
C VAL A 717 -10.31 -8.61 -44.09
N ARG A 718 -10.17 -9.59 -43.19
CA ARG A 718 -10.59 -9.44 -41.77
C ARG A 718 -9.92 -8.25 -41.10
N LEU A 719 -8.60 -8.11 -41.23
CA LEU A 719 -7.85 -7.00 -40.65
C LEU A 719 -8.22 -5.63 -41.25
N ILE A 720 -8.53 -5.57 -42.55
CA ILE A 720 -9.04 -4.35 -43.20
C ILE A 720 -10.42 -3.98 -42.65
N GLU A 721 -11.30 -4.95 -42.43
CA GLU A 721 -12.60 -4.69 -41.82
C GLU A 721 -12.48 -4.19 -40.38
N ILE A 722 -11.53 -4.73 -39.61
CA ILE A 722 -11.25 -4.23 -38.25
C ILE A 722 -10.64 -2.82 -38.31
N SER A 723 -9.75 -2.54 -39.29
CA SER A 723 -9.23 -1.20 -39.53
C SER A 723 -10.34 -0.20 -39.82
N HIS A 724 -11.34 -0.61 -40.62
CA HIS A 724 -12.52 0.20 -40.90
C HIS A 724 -13.35 0.46 -39.63
N LYS A 725 -13.55 -0.54 -38.76
CA LYS A 725 -14.25 -0.38 -37.48
C LYS A 725 -13.60 0.69 -36.60
N PHE A 726 -12.29 0.59 -36.36
CA PHE A 726 -11.55 1.59 -35.59
C PHE A 726 -11.59 2.99 -36.21
N LEU A 727 -11.55 3.09 -37.54
CA LEU A 727 -11.70 4.37 -38.25
C LEU A 727 -13.11 4.98 -38.08
N ASN A 728 -14.15 4.17 -37.98
CA ASN A 728 -15.53 4.66 -37.78
C ASN A 728 -15.76 5.23 -36.39
N GLU A 729 -15.00 4.78 -35.39
CA GLU A 729 -15.07 5.27 -34.00
C GLU A 729 -14.30 6.59 -33.80
N TYR A 730 -13.52 7.02 -34.80
CA TYR A 730 -12.75 8.25 -34.73
C TYR A 730 -13.71 9.48 -34.79
N PRO A 731 -13.66 10.40 -33.81
CA PRO A 731 -14.64 11.47 -33.67
C PRO A 731 -14.46 12.61 -34.69
N GLU A 732 -13.27 12.78 -35.25
CA GLU A 732 -12.99 13.83 -36.24
C GLU A 732 -12.91 13.23 -37.66
N GLU A 733 -13.86 13.58 -38.52
CA GLU A 733 -13.84 13.20 -39.93
C GLU A 733 -13.00 14.18 -40.75
N THR A 734 -11.67 14.03 -40.69
CA THR A 734 -10.80 14.70 -41.67
C THR A 734 -10.96 14.07 -43.05
N ILE A 735 -10.63 14.82 -44.11
CA ILE A 735 -10.65 14.32 -45.50
C ILE A 735 -9.82 13.04 -45.61
N GLU A 736 -8.66 13.00 -44.94
CA GLU A 736 -7.78 11.85 -44.91
C GLU A 736 -8.44 10.60 -44.28
N HIS A 737 -9.17 10.76 -43.16
CA HIS A 737 -9.93 9.68 -42.54
C HIS A 737 -11.06 9.18 -43.45
N ILE A 738 -11.77 10.09 -44.12
CA ILE A 738 -12.83 9.76 -45.08
C ILE A 738 -12.26 8.93 -46.24
N THR A 739 -11.13 9.35 -46.82
CA THR A 739 -10.45 8.62 -47.89
C THR A 739 -10.01 7.23 -47.43
N ARG A 740 -9.43 7.11 -46.22
CA ARG A 740 -9.06 5.81 -45.64
C ARG A 740 -10.25 4.90 -45.38
N LYS A 741 -11.38 5.44 -44.87
CA LYS A 741 -12.62 4.67 -44.70
C LYS A 741 -13.09 4.09 -46.03
N LYS A 742 -13.11 4.92 -47.09
CA LYS A 742 -13.45 4.47 -48.45
C LYS A 742 -12.51 3.38 -48.95
N LEU A 743 -11.19 3.55 -48.78
CA LEU A 743 -10.21 2.54 -49.17
C LEU A 743 -10.40 1.21 -48.43
N CYS A 744 -10.68 1.23 -47.12
CA CYS A 744 -10.97 -0.01 -46.37
C CYS A 744 -12.21 -0.73 -46.90
N ILE A 745 -13.29 0.01 -47.17
CA ILE A 745 -14.51 -0.57 -47.75
C ILE A 745 -14.22 -1.14 -49.15
N PHE A 746 -13.54 -0.37 -49.99
CA PHE A 746 -13.17 -0.80 -51.35
C PHE A 746 -12.34 -2.09 -51.33
N PHE A 747 -11.31 -2.15 -50.49
CA PHE A 747 -10.45 -3.33 -50.38
C PHE A 747 -11.22 -4.55 -49.84
N SER A 748 -12.12 -4.32 -48.87
CA SER A 748 -13.02 -5.34 -48.37
C SER A 748 -13.98 -5.85 -49.47
N LEU A 749 -14.50 -4.97 -50.33
CA LEU A 749 -15.33 -5.33 -51.49
C LEU A 749 -14.56 -6.20 -52.49
N CYS A 750 -13.34 -5.79 -52.86
CA CYS A 750 -12.46 -6.56 -53.75
C CYS A 750 -12.24 -7.99 -53.22
N GLY A 751 -11.90 -8.10 -51.93
CA GLY A 751 -11.68 -9.38 -51.28
C GLY A 751 -12.94 -10.26 -51.23
N LYS A 752 -14.10 -9.69 -50.86
CA LYS A 752 -15.36 -10.44 -50.79
C LYS A 752 -15.85 -10.90 -52.16
N ILE A 753 -15.74 -10.07 -53.20
CA ILE A 753 -16.04 -10.50 -54.58
C ILE A 753 -15.11 -11.64 -54.99
N PHE A 754 -13.81 -11.52 -54.74
CA PHE A 754 -12.85 -12.59 -55.03
C PHE A 754 -13.21 -13.90 -54.32
N PHE A 755 -13.52 -13.87 -53.02
CA PHE A 755 -13.95 -15.06 -52.28
C PHE A 755 -15.28 -15.62 -52.78
N SER A 756 -16.25 -14.76 -53.11
CA SER A 756 -17.54 -15.20 -53.65
C SER A 756 -17.40 -15.97 -54.97
N ARG A 757 -16.38 -15.66 -55.78
CA ARG A 757 -16.07 -16.36 -57.04
C ARG A 757 -15.44 -17.73 -56.80
N GLN A 758 -14.69 -17.89 -55.71
CA GLN A 758 -14.05 -19.16 -55.33
C GLN A 758 -14.93 -20.07 -54.48
N GLU A 759 -15.95 -19.50 -53.80
CA GLU A 759 -16.82 -20.23 -52.89
C GLU A 759 -17.69 -21.25 -53.65
N LYS A 760 -17.62 -22.50 -53.19
CA LYS A 760 -18.36 -23.64 -53.76
C LYS A 760 -19.76 -23.77 -53.18
N SER A 761 -19.96 -23.34 -51.93
CA SER A 761 -21.26 -23.38 -51.28
C SER A 761 -22.15 -22.24 -51.75
N ILE A 762 -23.29 -22.58 -52.34
CA ILE A 762 -24.30 -21.61 -52.79
C ILE A 762 -24.77 -20.72 -51.62
N SER A 763 -25.01 -21.30 -50.45
CA SER A 763 -25.48 -20.56 -49.27
C SER A 763 -24.46 -19.52 -48.81
N LYS A 764 -23.18 -19.91 -48.64
CA LYS A 764 -22.12 -18.99 -48.21
C LYS A 764 -21.83 -17.93 -49.26
N LYS A 765 -21.85 -18.32 -50.53
CA LYS A 765 -21.71 -17.38 -51.65
C LYS A 765 -22.79 -16.30 -51.60
N LYS A 766 -24.04 -16.70 -51.36
CA LYS A 766 -25.16 -15.76 -51.21
C LYS A 766 -24.92 -14.78 -50.05
N GLU A 767 -24.52 -15.28 -48.89
CA GLU A 767 -24.23 -14.46 -47.71
C GLU A 767 -23.11 -13.45 -47.96
N ILE A 768 -22.01 -13.88 -48.59
CA ILE A 768 -20.89 -12.99 -48.96
C ILE A 768 -21.38 -11.88 -49.91
N LEU A 769 -22.19 -12.22 -50.91
CA LEU A 769 -22.72 -11.26 -51.88
C LEU A 769 -23.72 -10.27 -51.25
N GLU A 770 -24.53 -10.70 -50.29
CA GLU A 770 -25.38 -9.80 -49.50
C GLU A 770 -24.54 -8.81 -48.68
N GLN A 771 -23.43 -9.28 -48.08
CA GLN A 771 -22.48 -8.40 -47.39
C GLN A 771 -21.75 -7.43 -48.33
N VAL A 772 -21.52 -7.82 -49.60
CA VAL A 772 -20.99 -6.91 -50.64
C VAL A 772 -21.99 -5.77 -50.86
N LEU A 773 -23.29 -6.08 -51.03
CA LEU A 773 -24.31 -5.05 -51.26
C LEU A 773 -24.43 -4.07 -50.09
N ASP A 774 -24.37 -4.55 -48.84
CA ASP A 774 -24.37 -3.68 -47.66
C ASP A 774 -23.14 -2.74 -47.66
N LYS A 775 -21.95 -3.26 -47.95
CA LYS A 775 -20.73 -2.45 -48.04
C LYS A 775 -20.74 -1.45 -49.20
N VAL A 776 -21.33 -1.80 -50.35
CA VAL A 776 -21.54 -0.85 -51.45
C VAL A 776 -22.38 0.33 -50.97
N GLU A 777 -23.46 0.06 -50.24
CA GLU A 777 -24.32 1.11 -49.70
C GLU A 777 -23.57 1.97 -48.68
N GLN A 778 -22.76 1.35 -47.79
CA GLN A 778 -21.87 2.09 -46.89
C GLN A 778 -20.87 2.98 -47.66
N TYR A 779 -20.27 2.47 -48.74
CA TYR A 779 -19.34 3.23 -49.59
C TYR A 779 -20.03 4.46 -50.21
N LYS A 780 -21.25 4.29 -50.72
CA LYS A 780 -22.06 5.37 -51.33
C LYS A 780 -22.51 6.43 -50.33
N LYS A 781 -22.82 6.04 -49.10
CA LYS A 781 -23.23 6.96 -48.02
C LYS A 781 -22.12 7.92 -47.60
N ILE A 782 -20.85 7.56 -47.78
CA ILE A 782 -19.71 8.42 -47.45
C ILE A 782 -19.62 9.57 -48.46
N LYS A 783 -20.25 10.70 -48.12
CA LYS A 783 -20.18 11.94 -48.90
C LYS A 783 -18.82 12.61 -48.71
N VAL A 784 -18.00 12.62 -49.76
CA VAL A 784 -16.87 13.55 -49.83
C VAL A 784 -17.47 14.91 -50.08
N SER A 785 -17.29 15.84 -49.14
CA SER A 785 -17.68 17.23 -49.33
C SER A 785 -16.75 17.88 -50.36
N SER A 786 -16.93 17.58 -51.65
CA SER A 786 -16.11 18.10 -52.76
C SER A 786 -16.32 19.59 -53.05
N LYS A 787 -16.77 20.39 -52.08
CA LYS A 787 -17.06 21.81 -52.24
C LYS A 787 -16.34 22.69 -51.22
N ARG A 788 -15.02 22.52 -51.03
CA ARG A 788 -14.14 23.62 -50.60
C ARG A 788 -12.79 23.53 -51.31
N LYS A 789 -12.58 24.50 -52.21
CA LYS A 789 -11.34 24.98 -52.87
C LYS A 789 -10.11 24.07 -52.72
N PHE A 790 -9.81 23.31 -53.78
CA PHE A 790 -8.49 22.73 -54.01
C PHE A 790 -7.88 23.40 -55.24
N GLU A 791 -6.83 24.18 -55.03
CA GLU A 791 -6.01 24.74 -56.11
C GLU A 791 -4.72 23.94 -56.34
N ASN A 792 -4.46 22.79 -55.69
CA ASN A 792 -3.13 22.14 -55.81
C ASN A 792 -3.03 20.60 -55.69
N ILE A 793 -4.05 19.81 -56.03
CA ILE A 793 -3.89 18.34 -56.16
C ILE A 793 -4.77 17.79 -57.30
N GLU A 794 -4.27 17.82 -58.54
CA GLU A 794 -5.00 17.32 -59.72
C GLU A 794 -5.09 15.78 -59.80
N ASN A 795 -4.33 15.03 -58.99
CA ASN A 795 -4.24 13.56 -59.11
C ASN A 795 -5.28 12.76 -58.30
N ASP A 796 -5.84 13.30 -57.21
CA ASP A 796 -6.66 12.50 -56.27
C ASP A 796 -8.11 12.29 -56.75
N GLY A 797 -8.62 13.23 -57.57
CA GLY A 797 -9.98 13.16 -58.14
C GLY A 797 -10.17 12.02 -59.13
N GLN A 798 -9.13 11.64 -59.90
CA GLN A 798 -9.22 10.55 -60.88
C GLN A 798 -9.21 9.16 -60.23
N SER A 799 -8.53 8.97 -59.10
CA SER A 799 -8.51 7.67 -58.40
C SER A 799 -9.88 7.35 -57.78
N SER A 800 -10.50 8.32 -57.11
CA SER A 800 -11.82 8.12 -56.50
C SER A 800 -12.92 7.86 -57.51
N GLN A 801 -12.79 8.32 -58.76
CA GLN A 801 -13.73 8.03 -59.85
C GLN A 801 -13.59 6.58 -60.34
N LYS A 802 -12.35 6.09 -60.50
CA LYS A 802 -12.08 4.69 -60.91
C LYS A 802 -12.57 3.68 -59.86
N ASP A 803 -12.36 3.97 -58.58
CA ASP A 803 -12.84 3.12 -57.49
C ASP A 803 -14.37 3.02 -57.51
N LEU A 804 -15.07 4.14 -57.71
CA LEU A 804 -16.53 4.17 -57.77
C LEU A 804 -17.08 3.35 -58.94
N MET A 805 -16.44 3.41 -60.12
CA MET A 805 -16.81 2.57 -61.27
C MET A 805 -16.71 1.08 -60.93
N LEU A 806 -15.62 0.67 -60.27
CA LEU A 806 -15.42 -0.73 -59.85
C LEU A 806 -16.42 -1.15 -58.76
N VAL A 807 -16.73 -0.27 -57.80
CA VAL A 807 -17.76 -0.52 -56.77
C VAL A 807 -19.12 -0.77 -57.40
N LEU A 808 -19.52 -0.01 -58.42
CA LEU A 808 -20.77 -0.23 -59.15
C LEU A 808 -20.75 -1.52 -59.95
N LEU A 809 -19.61 -1.88 -60.53
CA LEU A 809 -19.45 -3.17 -61.19
C LEU A 809 -19.58 -4.33 -60.19
N PHE A 810 -19.04 -4.19 -58.97
CA PHE A 810 -19.20 -5.18 -57.90
C PHE A 810 -20.65 -5.28 -57.42
N GLU A 811 -21.36 -4.15 -57.31
CA GLU A 811 -22.80 -4.13 -57.01
C GLU A 811 -23.60 -4.86 -58.10
N TYR A 812 -23.26 -4.58 -59.37
CA TYR A 812 -23.88 -5.22 -60.52
C TYR A 812 -23.64 -6.73 -60.51
N GLU A 813 -22.38 -7.16 -60.35
CA GLU A 813 -22.01 -8.58 -60.24
C GLU A 813 -22.75 -9.27 -59.09
N ALA A 814 -22.80 -8.65 -57.91
CA ALA A 814 -23.51 -9.22 -56.76
C ALA A 814 -25.01 -9.36 -57.04
N LYS A 815 -25.67 -8.35 -57.62
CA LYS A 815 -27.10 -8.43 -57.99
C LYS A 815 -27.37 -9.48 -59.05
N VAL A 816 -26.51 -9.61 -60.07
CA VAL A 816 -26.62 -10.65 -61.10
C VAL A 816 -26.51 -12.04 -60.48
N LYS A 817 -25.47 -12.28 -59.68
CA LYS A 817 -25.25 -13.59 -59.03
C LYS A 817 -26.29 -13.93 -57.96
N LEU A 818 -27.02 -12.94 -57.43
CA LEU A 818 -28.15 -13.12 -56.52
C LEU A 818 -29.51 -13.25 -57.25
N GLY A 819 -29.56 -13.08 -58.58
CA GLY A 819 -30.80 -13.11 -59.37
C GLY A 819 -31.72 -11.90 -59.16
N LEU A 820 -31.19 -10.75 -58.71
CA LEU A 820 -31.96 -9.53 -58.43
C LEU A 820 -32.16 -8.68 -59.71
N TRP A 821 -32.83 -9.26 -60.70
CA TRP A 821 -32.97 -8.71 -62.04
C TRP A 821 -33.65 -7.33 -62.10
N ASP A 822 -34.67 -7.11 -61.26
CA ASP A 822 -35.44 -5.87 -61.13
C ASP A 822 -34.58 -4.68 -60.68
N LYS A 823 -33.49 -4.95 -59.96
CA LYS A 823 -32.60 -3.93 -59.38
C LYS A 823 -31.36 -3.63 -60.22
N LEU A 824 -31.19 -4.27 -61.38
CA LEU A 824 -30.05 -4.04 -62.25
C LEU A 824 -30.17 -2.71 -63.00
N GLN A 825 -31.37 -2.38 -63.47
CA GLN A 825 -31.60 -1.14 -64.21
C GLN A 825 -31.26 0.10 -63.38
N SER A 826 -31.49 0.06 -62.06
CA SER A 826 -31.11 1.18 -61.19
C SER A 826 -29.60 1.41 -61.13
N VAL A 827 -28.79 0.34 -61.17
CA VAL A 827 -27.32 0.43 -61.17
C VAL A 827 -26.84 1.02 -62.49
N ILE A 828 -27.42 0.57 -63.60
CA ILE A 828 -27.13 1.07 -64.93
C ILE A 828 -27.46 2.57 -65.02
N ASN A 829 -28.66 2.98 -64.59
CA ASN A 829 -29.07 4.39 -64.59
C ASN A 829 -28.14 5.23 -63.71
N THR A 830 -27.70 4.70 -62.56
CA THR A 830 -26.72 5.37 -61.69
C THR A 830 -25.37 5.51 -62.37
N THR A 831 -24.99 4.51 -63.17
CA THR A 831 -23.74 4.51 -63.95
C THR A 831 -23.84 5.57 -65.06
N GLU A 832 -24.92 5.63 -65.83
CA GLU A 832 -25.09 6.64 -66.89
C GLU A 832 -25.23 8.08 -66.39
N ALA A 833 -25.62 8.28 -65.14
CA ALA A 833 -25.82 9.61 -64.55
C ALA A 833 -24.53 10.35 -64.16
N PHE A 834 -23.34 9.77 -64.36
CA PHE A 834 -22.08 10.44 -64.05
C PHE A 834 -21.71 11.51 -65.09
N ASP A 835 -21.16 12.62 -64.60
CA ASP A 835 -20.67 13.74 -65.43
C ASP A 835 -19.35 13.45 -66.16
N PHE A 836 -18.82 12.22 -66.07
CA PHE A 836 -17.57 11.80 -66.70
C PHE A 836 -17.77 10.60 -67.63
N GLU A 837 -16.88 10.47 -68.62
CA GLU A 837 -16.93 9.40 -69.61
C GLU A 837 -16.57 8.05 -68.98
N ILE A 838 -17.43 7.05 -69.16
CA ILE A 838 -17.27 5.71 -68.61
C ILE A 838 -16.66 4.82 -69.69
N PRO A 839 -15.57 4.09 -69.41
CA PRO A 839 -14.98 3.19 -70.39
C PRO A 839 -15.96 2.11 -70.84
N SER A 840 -16.08 1.87 -72.14
CA SER A 840 -16.92 0.82 -72.72
C SER A 840 -16.71 -0.55 -72.06
N LYS A 841 -15.46 -0.86 -71.67
CA LYS A 841 -15.07 -2.07 -70.95
C LYS A 841 -15.89 -2.38 -69.68
N ILE A 842 -16.40 -1.36 -68.98
CA ILE A 842 -17.25 -1.58 -67.80
C ILE A 842 -18.58 -2.19 -68.23
N PHE A 843 -19.22 -1.64 -69.26
CA PHE A 843 -20.46 -2.16 -69.82
C PHE A 843 -20.26 -3.53 -70.48
N GLU A 844 -19.11 -3.75 -71.13
CA GLU A 844 -18.74 -5.08 -71.65
C GLU A 844 -18.74 -6.11 -70.53
N ARG A 845 -18.09 -5.79 -69.40
CA ARG A 845 -18.05 -6.70 -68.26
C ARG A 845 -19.43 -6.94 -67.65
N MET A 846 -20.30 -5.91 -67.61
CA MET A 846 -21.69 -6.07 -67.18
C MET A 846 -22.46 -7.03 -68.09
N VAL A 847 -22.30 -6.91 -69.42
CA VAL A 847 -22.91 -7.82 -70.39
C VAL A 847 -22.39 -9.24 -70.23
N GLU A 848 -21.07 -9.43 -70.12
CA GLU A 848 -20.46 -10.75 -69.90
C GLU A 848 -21.01 -11.44 -68.65
N LEU A 849 -21.22 -10.68 -67.56
CA LEU A 849 -21.80 -11.22 -66.34
C LEU A 849 -23.22 -11.74 -66.56
N LEU A 850 -24.02 -11.11 -67.43
CA LEU A 850 -25.38 -11.54 -67.73
C LEU A 850 -25.43 -12.76 -68.65
N ILE A 851 -24.62 -12.78 -69.71
CA ILE A 851 -24.64 -13.85 -70.74
C ILE A 851 -24.28 -15.21 -70.12
N ASN A 852 -23.47 -15.20 -69.07
CA ASN A 852 -23.06 -16.40 -68.35
C ASN A 852 -24.14 -16.96 -67.39
N GLU A 853 -25.28 -16.28 -67.21
CA GLU A 853 -26.37 -16.72 -66.32
C GLU A 853 -27.55 -17.28 -67.13
N SER A 854 -27.90 -18.56 -66.90
CA SER A 854 -29.00 -19.24 -67.60
C SER A 854 -30.37 -18.64 -67.32
N ASP A 855 -30.57 -18.09 -66.12
CA ASP A 855 -31.87 -17.64 -65.62
C ASP A 855 -32.13 -16.15 -65.91
N CYS A 856 -31.23 -15.50 -66.67
CA CYS A 856 -31.31 -14.08 -66.97
C CYS A 856 -32.36 -13.78 -68.06
N PRO A 857 -33.32 -12.87 -67.82
CA PRO A 857 -34.27 -12.44 -68.84
C PRO A 857 -33.57 -11.78 -70.05
N SER A 858 -33.86 -12.28 -71.25
CA SER A 858 -33.28 -11.76 -72.51
C SER A 858 -33.56 -10.27 -72.75
N THR A 859 -34.63 -9.71 -72.16
CA THR A 859 -34.90 -8.26 -72.15
C THR A 859 -33.79 -7.44 -71.52
N ILE A 860 -33.21 -7.93 -70.42
CA ILE A 860 -32.17 -7.23 -69.65
C ILE A 860 -30.82 -7.34 -70.37
N ILE A 861 -30.54 -8.49 -70.99
CA ILE A 861 -29.36 -8.67 -71.83
C ILE A 861 -29.40 -7.69 -73.01
N ILE A 862 -30.54 -7.63 -73.71
CA ILE A 862 -30.76 -6.71 -74.84
C ILE A 862 -30.61 -5.25 -74.40
N SER A 863 -31.22 -4.83 -73.28
CA SER A 863 -31.13 -3.44 -72.81
C SER A 863 -29.69 -3.06 -72.44
N THR A 864 -28.96 -3.95 -71.77
CA THR A 864 -27.57 -3.71 -71.37
C THR A 864 -26.63 -3.68 -72.59
N LEU A 865 -26.85 -4.57 -73.58
CA LEU A 865 -26.12 -4.56 -74.86
C LEU A 865 -26.35 -3.26 -75.64
N GLN A 866 -27.58 -2.74 -75.67
CA GLN A 866 -27.87 -1.46 -76.32
C GLN A 866 -27.10 -0.31 -75.65
N ILE A 867 -26.99 -0.31 -74.33
CA ILE A 867 -26.24 0.71 -73.57
C ILE A 867 -24.74 0.61 -73.87
N LEU A 868 -24.18 -0.60 -73.91
CA LEU A 868 -22.79 -0.83 -74.33
C LEU A 868 -22.54 -0.30 -75.74
N LEU A 869 -23.39 -0.65 -76.71
CA LEU A 869 -23.25 -0.21 -78.10
C LEU A 869 -23.33 1.31 -78.22
N ASN A 870 -24.26 1.95 -77.51
CA ASN A 870 -24.36 3.40 -77.43
C ASN A 870 -23.09 4.01 -76.82
N SER A 871 -22.52 3.39 -75.78
CA SER A 871 -21.27 3.84 -75.16
C SER A 871 -20.09 3.77 -76.13
N ILE A 872 -19.95 2.68 -76.89
CA ILE A 872 -18.89 2.53 -77.90
C ILE A 872 -19.00 3.64 -78.95
N MET A 873 -20.21 3.94 -79.40
CA MET A 873 -20.47 4.97 -80.43
C MET A 873 -20.29 6.41 -79.92
N LYS A 874 -20.40 6.65 -78.61
CA LYS A 874 -20.16 7.98 -78.01
C LYS A 874 -18.68 8.37 -77.99
N HIS A 875 -17.75 7.41 -78.05
CA HIS A 875 -16.32 7.68 -78.07
C HIS A 875 -15.89 8.39 -79.37
N LYS A 876 -14.96 9.36 -79.27
CA LYS A 876 -14.46 10.15 -80.42
C LYS A 876 -13.86 9.30 -81.55
N GLN A 877 -13.34 8.12 -81.23
CA GLN A 877 -12.91 7.10 -82.19
C GLN A 877 -13.62 5.79 -81.82
N ALA A 878 -14.81 5.58 -82.36
CA ALA A 878 -15.57 4.35 -82.13
C ALA A 878 -14.83 3.15 -82.73
N ASP A 879 -14.57 2.13 -81.91
CA ASP A 879 -14.04 0.84 -82.33
C ASP A 879 -15.17 0.04 -83.01
N ILE A 880 -15.21 0.10 -84.34
CA ILE A 880 -16.26 -0.53 -85.16
C ILE A 880 -16.16 -2.06 -85.11
N GLU A 881 -14.97 -2.62 -84.90
CA GLU A 881 -14.78 -4.07 -84.77
C GLU A 881 -15.31 -4.58 -83.42
N GLN A 882 -15.07 -3.83 -82.34
CA GLN A 882 -15.69 -4.10 -81.06
C GLN A 882 -17.21 -3.94 -81.13
N PHE A 883 -17.70 -2.86 -81.75
CA PHE A 883 -19.13 -2.63 -81.95
C PHE A 883 -19.79 -3.79 -82.69
N SER A 884 -19.23 -4.24 -83.82
CA SER A 884 -19.82 -5.31 -84.63
C SER A 884 -19.95 -6.62 -83.87
N ARG A 885 -18.95 -6.98 -83.04
CA ARG A 885 -18.99 -8.19 -82.20
C ARG A 885 -20.11 -8.14 -81.16
N TRP A 886 -20.28 -7.02 -80.47
CA TRP A 886 -21.36 -6.86 -79.48
C TRP A 886 -22.74 -6.72 -80.15
N PHE A 887 -22.80 -6.12 -81.35
CA PHE A 887 -24.03 -6.01 -82.13
C PHE A 887 -24.49 -7.39 -82.63
N ARG A 888 -23.55 -8.25 -83.02
CA ARG A 888 -23.83 -9.66 -83.30
C ARG A 888 -24.46 -10.35 -82.09
N MET A 889 -23.91 -10.15 -80.89
CA MET A 889 -24.50 -10.71 -79.67
C MET A 889 -25.93 -10.20 -79.43
N LEU A 890 -26.19 -8.90 -79.65
CA LEU A 890 -27.53 -8.31 -79.58
C LEU A 890 -28.50 -9.02 -80.54
N ILE A 891 -28.08 -9.25 -81.79
CA ILE A 891 -28.88 -9.96 -82.79
C ILE A 891 -29.13 -11.40 -82.33
N ILE A 892 -28.11 -12.14 -81.91
CA ILE A 892 -28.26 -13.53 -81.45
C ILE A 892 -29.26 -13.60 -80.29
N THR A 893 -29.13 -12.73 -79.28
CA THR A 893 -30.04 -12.69 -78.14
C THR A 893 -31.47 -12.32 -78.56
N ALA A 894 -31.65 -11.36 -79.47
CA ALA A 894 -32.95 -10.97 -79.98
C ALA A 894 -33.61 -12.08 -80.81
N MET A 895 -32.84 -12.79 -81.62
CA MET A 895 -33.29 -13.91 -82.45
C MET A 895 -33.84 -15.07 -81.61
N LEU A 896 -33.22 -15.35 -80.45
CA LEU A 896 -33.70 -16.36 -79.49
C LEU A 896 -35.03 -15.97 -78.85
N LYS A 897 -35.27 -14.67 -78.63
CA LYS A 897 -36.49 -14.17 -78.00
C LYS A 897 -37.66 -14.07 -78.99
N ASN A 898 -37.43 -13.39 -80.11
CA ASN A 898 -38.43 -13.17 -81.15
C ASN A 898 -37.74 -12.88 -82.49
N LYS A 899 -37.72 -13.88 -83.37
CA LYS A 899 -37.17 -13.77 -84.73
C LYS A 899 -37.73 -12.53 -85.47
N GLN A 900 -39.04 -12.27 -85.45
CA GLN A 900 -39.64 -11.14 -86.16
C GLN A 900 -39.15 -9.77 -85.64
N SER A 901 -39.03 -9.60 -84.32
CA SER A 901 -38.52 -8.37 -83.72
C SER A 901 -37.03 -8.16 -84.00
N ALA A 902 -36.25 -9.23 -84.22
CA ALA A 902 -34.84 -9.12 -84.51
C ALA A 902 -34.55 -8.56 -85.92
N ALA A 903 -35.50 -8.64 -86.85
CA ALA A 903 -35.38 -8.10 -88.21
C ALA A 903 -35.01 -6.60 -88.22
N GLN A 904 -35.48 -5.83 -87.24
CA GLN A 904 -35.17 -4.40 -87.11
C GLN A 904 -33.67 -4.14 -86.92
N TYR A 905 -32.95 -5.05 -86.26
CA TYR A 905 -31.51 -4.90 -86.03
C TYR A 905 -30.71 -5.15 -87.31
N TYR A 906 -31.17 -6.02 -88.20
CA TYR A 906 -30.54 -6.19 -89.52
C TYR A 906 -30.70 -4.93 -90.38
N VAL A 907 -31.89 -4.30 -90.35
CA VAL A 907 -32.11 -3.00 -91.01
C VAL A 907 -31.20 -1.93 -90.41
N GLN A 908 -31.09 -1.86 -89.09
CA GLN A 908 -30.16 -0.92 -88.42
C GLN A 908 -28.70 -1.11 -88.87
N VAL A 909 -28.22 -2.35 -89.05
CA VAL A 909 -26.86 -2.57 -89.58
C VAL A 909 -26.75 -2.11 -91.03
N LEU A 910 -27.77 -2.35 -91.88
CA LEU A 910 -27.77 -1.82 -93.26
C LEU A 910 -27.72 -0.29 -93.28
N ASP A 911 -28.44 0.38 -92.38
CA ASP A 911 -28.39 1.83 -92.23
C ASP A 911 -27.00 2.30 -91.79
N ILE A 912 -26.36 1.59 -90.84
CA ILE A 912 -24.99 1.86 -90.40
C ILE A 912 -23.99 1.65 -91.55
N LEU A 913 -24.14 0.61 -92.37
CA LEU A 913 -23.26 0.33 -93.52
C LEU A 913 -23.41 1.37 -94.64
N ASN A 914 -24.59 2.00 -94.75
CA ASN A 914 -24.86 3.07 -95.71
C ASN A 914 -24.21 4.42 -95.31
N GLN A 915 -23.81 4.59 -94.05
CA GLN A 915 -23.21 5.84 -93.58
C GLN A 915 -21.77 6.00 -94.11
N GLU A 916 -21.40 7.21 -94.51
CA GLU A 916 -20.04 7.47 -95.05
C GLU A 916 -18.93 7.27 -94.01
N CYS A 917 -19.23 7.50 -92.73
CA CYS A 917 -18.25 7.44 -91.64
C CYS A 917 -17.77 6.01 -91.28
N THR A 918 -18.55 5.00 -91.63
CA THR A 918 -18.36 3.56 -91.35
C THR A 918 -17.97 2.76 -92.59
N LYS A 919 -17.99 3.39 -93.77
CA LYS A 919 -17.68 2.77 -95.05
C LYS A 919 -16.27 2.16 -95.05
N GLY A 920 -16.19 0.84 -95.21
CA GLY A 920 -14.94 0.07 -95.18
C GLY A 920 -14.34 -0.20 -93.79
N LYS A 921 -15.01 0.20 -92.70
CA LYS A 921 -14.56 -0.06 -91.32
C LYS A 921 -15.28 -1.23 -90.64
N TYR A 922 -16.47 -1.60 -91.13
CA TYR A 922 -17.22 -2.73 -90.60
C TYR A 922 -16.58 -4.06 -91.06
N PRO A 923 -16.33 -5.04 -90.17
CA PRO A 923 -15.65 -6.27 -90.56
C PRO A 923 -16.41 -7.08 -91.63
N PRO A 924 -15.75 -7.49 -92.74
CA PRO A 924 -16.42 -8.17 -93.85
C PRO A 924 -17.01 -9.53 -93.44
N ASP A 925 -16.35 -10.26 -92.54
CA ASP A 925 -16.82 -11.55 -92.02
C ASP A 925 -18.15 -11.40 -91.24
N GLU A 926 -18.35 -10.27 -90.55
CA GLU A 926 -19.60 -9.99 -89.83
C GLU A 926 -20.74 -9.64 -90.80
N ILE A 927 -20.46 -8.92 -91.89
CA ILE A 927 -21.45 -8.65 -92.95
C ILE A 927 -21.85 -9.96 -93.62
N GLN A 928 -20.89 -10.84 -93.92
CA GLN A 928 -21.15 -12.16 -94.47
C GLN A 928 -21.98 -13.01 -93.51
N TRP A 929 -21.67 -13.00 -92.21
CA TRP A 929 -22.47 -13.72 -91.22
C TRP A 929 -23.92 -13.21 -91.16
N LEU A 930 -24.13 -11.89 -91.18
CA LEU A 930 -25.47 -11.29 -91.21
C LEU A 930 -26.24 -11.69 -92.47
N MET A 931 -25.61 -11.62 -93.64
CA MET A 931 -26.21 -12.05 -94.91
C MET A 931 -26.68 -13.50 -94.83
N VAL A 932 -25.81 -14.42 -94.40
CA VAL A 932 -26.11 -15.85 -94.32
C VAL A 932 -27.21 -16.13 -93.30
N ASN A 933 -27.18 -15.51 -92.13
CA ASN A 933 -28.22 -15.72 -91.11
C ASN A 933 -29.57 -15.17 -91.54
N ALA A 934 -29.61 -13.98 -92.16
CA ALA A 934 -30.84 -13.43 -92.71
C ALA A 934 -31.41 -14.33 -93.81
N TRP A 935 -30.56 -14.88 -94.68
CA TRP A 935 -30.97 -15.81 -95.73
C TRP A 935 -31.57 -17.10 -95.13
N ASN A 936 -30.86 -17.73 -94.19
CA ASN A 936 -31.32 -18.94 -93.51
C ASN A 936 -32.65 -18.71 -92.77
N CYS A 937 -32.84 -17.55 -92.14
CA CYS A 937 -34.12 -17.21 -91.51
C CYS A 937 -35.25 -17.07 -92.54
N GLY A 938 -34.96 -16.50 -93.71
CA GLY A 938 -35.92 -16.45 -94.81
C GLY A 938 -36.31 -17.85 -95.30
N ILE A 939 -35.35 -18.77 -95.40
CA ILE A 939 -35.61 -20.18 -95.74
C ILE A 939 -36.41 -20.89 -94.63
N ASP A 940 -36.10 -20.69 -93.35
CA ASP A 940 -36.87 -21.23 -92.23
C ASP A 940 -38.36 -20.82 -92.32
N TYR A 941 -38.63 -19.53 -92.56
CA TYR A 941 -40.00 -19.02 -92.71
C TYR A 941 -40.68 -19.56 -93.96
N TYR A 942 -39.95 -19.70 -95.07
CA TYR A 942 -40.45 -20.30 -96.28
C TYR A 942 -40.87 -21.76 -96.05
N SER A 943 -40.03 -22.54 -95.37
CA SER A 943 -40.35 -23.93 -94.97
C SER A 943 -41.53 -24.01 -94.00
N ALA A 944 -41.79 -22.96 -93.23
CA ALA A 944 -42.95 -22.83 -92.33
C ALA A 944 -44.21 -22.23 -93.01
N ASN A 945 -44.19 -22.01 -94.34
CA ASN A 945 -45.25 -21.38 -95.13
C ASN A 945 -45.61 -19.92 -94.75
N ASP A 946 -44.75 -19.22 -94.00
CA ASP A 946 -44.87 -17.78 -93.76
C ASP A 946 -44.14 -17.01 -94.87
N PHE A 947 -44.78 -16.94 -96.03
CA PHE A 947 -44.18 -16.34 -97.23
C PHE A 947 -43.93 -14.83 -97.08
N VAL A 948 -44.70 -14.14 -96.23
CA VAL A 948 -44.51 -12.70 -95.94
C VAL A 948 -43.17 -12.46 -95.25
N GLN A 949 -42.89 -13.20 -94.18
CA GLN A 949 -41.62 -13.09 -93.47
C GLN A 949 -40.46 -13.65 -94.30
N ALA A 950 -40.67 -14.77 -95.01
CA ALA A 950 -39.67 -15.35 -95.90
C ALA A 950 -39.15 -14.33 -96.92
N LYS A 951 -40.08 -13.64 -97.61
CA LYS A 951 -39.75 -12.59 -98.58
C LYS A 951 -38.93 -11.48 -97.94
N LYS A 952 -39.38 -10.95 -96.80
CA LYS A 952 -38.72 -9.84 -96.10
C LYS A 952 -37.28 -10.20 -95.66
N TRP A 953 -37.07 -11.39 -95.12
CA TRP A 953 -35.76 -11.86 -94.66
C TRP A 953 -34.79 -12.14 -95.82
N CYS A 954 -35.27 -12.78 -96.90
CA CYS A 954 -34.46 -13.00 -98.10
C CYS A 954 -34.07 -11.68 -98.80
N GLU A 955 -34.99 -10.71 -98.90
CA GLU A 955 -34.67 -9.36 -99.43
C GLU A 955 -33.61 -8.66 -98.58
N THR A 956 -33.74 -8.75 -97.25
CA THR A 956 -32.77 -8.18 -96.30
C THR A 956 -31.38 -8.80 -96.50
N ALA A 957 -31.31 -10.12 -96.69
CA ALA A 957 -30.06 -10.82 -97.00
C ALA A 957 -29.43 -10.36 -98.33
N ILE A 958 -30.23 -10.25 -99.40
CA ILE A 958 -29.79 -9.77 -100.72
C ILE A 958 -29.21 -8.34 -100.64
N ASN A 959 -29.76 -7.51 -99.76
CA ASN A 959 -29.27 -6.14 -99.55
C ASN A 959 -27.88 -6.10 -98.91
N PHE A 960 -27.49 -7.09 -98.10
CA PHE A 960 -26.13 -7.15 -97.56
C PHE A 960 -25.07 -7.49 -98.62
N CYS A 961 -25.44 -8.17 -99.71
CA CYS A 961 -24.50 -8.57 -100.77
C CYS A 961 -23.76 -7.36 -101.39
N GLN A 962 -24.33 -6.16 -101.38
CA GLN A 962 -23.67 -4.98 -101.95
C GLN A 962 -22.45 -4.49 -101.14
N TYR A 963 -22.27 -5.00 -99.92
CA TYR A 963 -21.18 -4.63 -99.01
C TYR A 963 -20.13 -5.73 -98.83
N ILE A 964 -20.25 -6.86 -99.54
CA ILE A 964 -19.36 -8.02 -99.43
C ILE A 964 -18.48 -8.11 -100.68
N ASN A 965 -17.20 -8.46 -100.50
CA ASN A 965 -16.29 -8.76 -101.62
C ASN A 965 -16.81 -9.99 -102.39
N ASN A 966 -16.94 -9.89 -103.72
CA ASN A 966 -17.64 -10.87 -104.58
C ASN A 966 -19.15 -11.00 -104.33
N GLY A 967 -19.76 -10.05 -103.62
CA GLY A 967 -21.18 -10.07 -103.29
C GLY A 967 -22.13 -10.07 -104.49
N MET A 968 -21.69 -9.60 -105.67
CA MET A 968 -22.47 -9.69 -106.92
C MET A 968 -22.77 -11.14 -107.31
N LEU A 969 -21.84 -12.08 -107.11
CA LEU A 969 -22.05 -13.51 -107.39
C LEU A 969 -23.08 -14.11 -106.43
N TYR A 970 -22.94 -13.85 -105.13
CA TYR A 970 -23.93 -14.27 -104.13
C TYR A 970 -25.31 -13.68 -104.41
N LYS A 971 -25.38 -12.41 -104.83
CA LYS A 971 -26.63 -11.73 -105.17
C LYS A 971 -27.35 -12.38 -106.35
N GLU A 972 -26.61 -12.80 -107.38
CA GLU A 972 -27.17 -13.50 -108.54
C GLU A 972 -27.72 -14.89 -108.18
N GLU A 973 -26.97 -15.67 -107.40
CA GLU A 973 -27.41 -16.98 -106.92
C GLU A 973 -28.62 -16.88 -105.98
N MET A 974 -28.56 -15.99 -104.99
CA MET A 974 -29.68 -15.73 -104.08
C MET A 974 -30.92 -15.24 -104.84
N ARG A 975 -30.77 -14.39 -105.87
CA ARG A 975 -31.91 -13.93 -106.69
C ARG A 975 -32.59 -15.06 -107.46
N LYS A 976 -31.84 -16.06 -107.95
CA LYS A 976 -32.41 -17.23 -108.63
C LYS A 976 -33.34 -18.00 -107.70
N SER A 977 -32.88 -18.33 -106.49
CA SER A 977 -33.68 -19.04 -105.48
C SER A 977 -34.81 -18.17 -104.92
N TYR A 978 -34.60 -16.86 -104.77
CA TYR A 978 -35.62 -15.92 -104.30
C TYR A 978 -36.80 -15.78 -105.27
N ASN A 979 -36.58 -15.90 -106.59
CA ASN A 979 -37.67 -15.88 -107.57
C ASN A 979 -38.64 -17.07 -107.41
N GLU A 980 -38.20 -18.19 -106.85
CA GLU A 980 -39.08 -19.32 -106.51
C GLU A 980 -39.93 -19.02 -105.26
N ILE A 981 -39.33 -18.34 -104.27
CA ILE A 981 -40.03 -17.89 -103.06
C ILE A 981 -41.11 -16.85 -103.40
N ILE A 982 -40.84 -15.90 -104.30
CA ILE A 982 -41.83 -14.90 -104.74
C ILE A 982 -43.01 -15.54 -105.46
N LYS A 983 -42.78 -16.52 -106.36
CA LYS A 983 -43.87 -17.19 -107.08
C LYS A 983 -44.89 -17.82 -106.13
N ASN A 984 -44.42 -18.41 -105.03
CA ASN A 984 -45.28 -19.01 -104.01
C ASN A 984 -45.92 -17.97 -103.08
N TYR A 985 -45.26 -16.83 -102.84
CA TYR A 985 -45.86 -15.67 -102.17
C TYR A 985 -47.02 -15.07 -102.97
N ASP A 986 -46.81 -14.81 -104.26
CA ASP A 986 -47.85 -14.25 -105.14
C ASP A 986 -49.04 -15.20 -105.28
N ALA A 987 -48.82 -16.52 -105.24
CA ALA A 987 -49.89 -17.52 -105.17
C ALA A 987 -50.67 -17.45 -103.84
N SER A 988 -49.99 -17.24 -102.71
CA SER A 988 -50.63 -17.16 -101.38
C SER A 988 -51.47 -15.89 -101.14
N ILE A 989 -51.19 -14.78 -101.84
CA ILE A 989 -52.00 -13.55 -101.78
C ILE A 989 -53.33 -13.72 -102.53
N VAL A 990 -53.39 -14.64 -103.49
CA VAL A 990 -54.59 -14.88 -104.32
C VAL A 990 -55.61 -15.79 -103.60
N GLU A 991 -55.22 -16.47 -102.52
CA GLU A 991 -56.08 -17.37 -101.71
C GLU A 991 -56.56 -16.78 -100.35
N VAL A 992 -56.28 -15.50 -100.06
CA VAL A 992 -56.86 -14.73 -98.93
C VAL A 992 -57.81 -13.67 -99.47
#